data_AF-A0A814BCL3-F1
#
_entry.id   AF-A0A814BCL3-F1
#
_cell.length_a   1.000
_cell.length_b   1.000
_cell.length_c   1.000
_cell.angle_alpha   90.00
_cell.angle_beta   90.00
_cell.angle_gamma   90.00
#
_symmetry.space_group_name_H-M   'P 1'
#
loop_
_entity.id
_entity.type
_entity.pdbx_description
1 polymer ?
#
loop_
_entity_poly.entity_id
_entity_poly.type
_entity_poly.pdbx_seq_one_letter_code
_entity_poly.pdbx_strand_id
1 'polypeptide(L)'
;MGSNASIMLQQDDIQNICQETGFTSKQVQRLYSRFKSLDKRNCGFLTREDLLCIPEVSINPLGERLIDVIIQDFGEGNKINFKQFVVLLARFRRGKTKISNEYNTRESKLRFLFDMYDRNHDLKIDRNELLEVLKMMVGDEQIATIADHTIGELVSTNGFDCFSHNVLTKKDVNFNQVRFWFLMVRANDSTKGSISRMRRLFGFDFSDFQSWDSFLKLMNRPEDPSSLAVLRILFGILMMLDIPQERGMSHADIYYPNEDTECQFPLFNFLKPFRAEYMVLVYFIMFIGAVGITLGLFYRLSTILFTIPYWYIFFLDKTSWNNHSYLYGLIGFQLMSLDGLFRKKIRDSHVPLWNYTIIRFQIFIVYFIAGLKKTDLDWVTGYSMDTLGTHWVFSPFRSFMTVEQITLILVHVCGLIFDLFIGFVLFFDRSRSIGIFFCVAFHLMNSQLFNIGMFSYTMLCTIPIFFHNNWPRRFIRNNFPKFVSSLFVKSDTPQYSESCLYSKDDIKSEDQTRTQSKSTTVNSSVKYAHTKPTFRHKFFTIISVLYLMEQSFLPYSHFITKLNEHGYDNIDLKFDIWRSMNGRFNQRQVDPRVDLLNEAKWSPFSDTSWLKPLLTNLSDWRTRMQQIENDLSNKSQDVLVTFVADFPGLHLENFIPYDLNTTIEVLEGKIIVEHISEKKNMTLDVGDKTIVPNGDYHNVYTISSSPSCYMYVYINQSDVEILTLWDKYYNISDRLLNDTIDRNKPHYPEMEDVDLVRLSYENVFEQIRDKTLHELLNLSEDYSLNNNKTTNWTTIRSSFESSMNKSIVKRLEYKLNWKERTQKRFRSFFNKKLIQFKRCYHIVELAFRSVFLKEDFFQLVQDKFYSDEDLIDDNEAEMTTLKPTKVHDTKKTAGDKSDRRDSTKSSSKKKK
;
A
#
# COMPACT_ATOMS: atom_id res chain seq x y z
N MET A 1 39.16 13.42 -54.31
CA MET A 1 39.72 13.25 -52.95
C MET A 1 39.07 14.27 -52.04
N GLY A 2 38.79 13.91 -50.78
CA GLY A 2 38.13 14.78 -49.80
C GLY A 2 38.00 14.01 -48.49
N SER A 3 39.03 14.09 -47.64
CA SER A 3 39.20 13.20 -46.50
C SER A 3 38.41 13.69 -45.28
N ASN A 4 37.12 13.34 -45.22
CA ASN A 4 36.32 13.44 -43.99
C ASN A 4 36.72 12.36 -42.97
N ALA A 5 38.02 12.32 -42.63
CA ALA A 5 38.47 11.71 -41.39
C ALA A 5 37.82 12.51 -40.25
N SER A 6 36.96 11.86 -39.48
CA SER A 6 36.14 12.51 -38.45
C SER A 6 37.03 12.90 -37.25
N ILE A 7 37.63 14.10 -37.36
CA ILE A 7 38.64 14.68 -36.46
C ILE A 7 38.36 14.26 -35.01
N MET A 8 39.19 13.35 -34.49
CA MET A 8 39.20 13.07 -33.05
C MET A 8 39.63 14.35 -32.34
N LEU A 9 38.81 14.78 -31.38
CA LEU A 9 39.08 15.91 -30.51
C LEU A 9 40.47 15.72 -29.88
N GLN A 10 41.41 16.61 -30.17
CA GLN A 10 42.81 16.36 -29.81
C GLN A 10 43.00 16.49 -28.29
N GLN A 11 44.03 15.83 -27.75
CA GLN A 11 44.28 15.86 -26.31
C GLN A 11 44.56 17.28 -25.80
N ASP A 12 45.08 18.15 -26.66
CA ASP A 12 45.32 19.57 -26.35
C ASP A 12 44.03 20.41 -26.45
N ASP A 13 43.13 20.13 -27.40
CA ASP A 13 41.77 20.71 -27.42
C ASP A 13 41.02 20.40 -26.13
N ILE A 14 41.11 19.14 -25.67
CA ILE A 14 40.50 18.69 -24.42
C ILE A 14 41.08 19.46 -23.24
N GLN A 15 42.41 19.65 -23.18
CA GLN A 15 43.05 20.41 -22.10
C GLN A 15 42.67 21.89 -22.12
N ASN A 16 42.64 22.53 -23.29
CA ASN A 16 42.24 23.92 -23.46
C ASN A 16 40.78 24.13 -23.02
N ILE A 17 39.85 23.28 -23.50
CA ILE A 17 38.44 23.31 -23.08
C ILE A 17 38.32 23.04 -21.56
N CYS A 18 39.11 22.12 -20.99
CA CYS A 18 39.11 21.88 -19.54
C CYS A 18 39.52 23.10 -18.71
N GLN A 19 40.52 23.87 -19.17
CA GLN A 19 40.95 25.10 -18.49
C GLN A 19 39.89 26.20 -18.60
N GLU A 20 39.38 26.45 -19.81
CA GLU A 20 38.43 27.53 -20.12
C GLU A 20 37.04 27.31 -19.51
N THR A 21 36.57 26.06 -19.48
CA THR A 21 35.21 25.71 -19.01
C THR A 21 35.18 25.18 -17.58
N GLY A 22 36.32 24.70 -17.06
CA GLY A 22 36.42 24.06 -15.75
C GLY A 22 35.69 22.71 -15.65
N PHE A 23 35.42 22.05 -16.78
CA PHE A 23 35.03 20.64 -16.83
C PHE A 23 36.25 19.71 -16.79
N THR A 24 36.11 18.50 -16.25
CA THR A 24 37.16 17.48 -16.32
C THR A 24 37.22 16.85 -17.72
N SER A 25 38.37 16.29 -18.12
CA SER A 25 38.56 15.70 -19.46
C SER A 25 37.55 14.59 -19.77
N LYS A 26 37.17 13.80 -18.76
CA LYS A 26 36.11 12.78 -18.87
C LYS A 26 34.71 13.37 -19.08
N GLN A 27 34.45 14.59 -18.60
CA GLN A 27 33.21 15.31 -18.89
C GLN A 27 33.24 15.90 -20.30
N VAL A 28 34.34 16.53 -20.73
CA VAL A 28 34.50 17.04 -22.11
C VAL A 28 34.32 15.91 -23.13
N GLN A 29 34.92 14.74 -22.91
CA GLN A 29 34.74 13.56 -23.76
C GLN A 29 33.27 13.09 -23.83
N ARG A 30 32.56 13.04 -22.69
CA ARG A 30 31.12 12.69 -22.67
C ARG A 30 30.26 13.73 -23.40
N LEU A 31 30.57 15.02 -23.24
CA LEU A 31 29.88 16.10 -23.97
C LEU A 31 30.16 16.03 -25.47
N TYR A 32 31.35 15.62 -25.89
CA TYR A 32 31.69 15.39 -27.30
C TYR A 32 30.91 14.21 -27.90
N SER A 33 30.76 13.11 -27.16
CA SER A 33 29.86 12.01 -27.55
C SER A 33 28.40 12.46 -27.68
N ARG A 34 27.89 13.28 -26.74
CA ARG A 34 26.53 13.82 -26.81
C ARG A 34 26.36 14.78 -27.99
N PHE A 35 27.32 15.67 -28.24
CA PHE A 35 27.34 16.58 -29.39
C PHE A 35 27.25 15.80 -30.72
N LYS A 36 28.08 14.75 -30.90
CA LYS A 36 28.01 13.87 -32.09
C LYS A 36 26.69 13.09 -32.21
N SER A 37 25.97 12.85 -31.12
CA SER A 37 24.63 12.23 -31.17
C SER A 37 23.50 13.21 -31.52
N LEU A 38 23.77 14.53 -31.45
CA LEU A 38 22.84 15.60 -31.81
C LEU A 38 23.09 16.09 -33.24
N ASP A 39 24.36 16.15 -33.67
CA ASP A 39 24.77 16.45 -35.04
C ASP A 39 24.47 15.27 -35.98
N LYS A 40 23.18 15.05 -36.26
CA LYS A 40 22.67 13.99 -37.14
C LYS A 40 23.15 14.14 -38.59
N ARG A 41 23.63 15.34 -38.97
CA ARG A 41 24.17 15.66 -40.30
C ARG A 41 25.69 15.48 -40.37
N ASN A 42 26.34 15.26 -39.24
CA ASN A 42 27.79 15.13 -39.06
C ASN A 42 28.58 16.30 -39.70
N CYS A 43 28.04 17.52 -39.58
CA CYS A 43 28.59 18.74 -40.20
C CYS A 43 29.46 19.59 -39.25
N GLY A 44 29.65 19.16 -38.00
CA GLY A 44 30.54 19.78 -37.01
C GLY A 44 29.91 20.92 -36.20
N PHE A 45 28.62 21.19 -36.40
CA PHE A 45 27.85 22.23 -35.72
C PHE A 45 26.40 21.77 -35.49
N LEU A 46 25.76 22.30 -34.46
CA LEU A 46 24.33 22.15 -34.19
C LEU A 46 23.56 23.40 -34.62
N THR A 47 22.35 23.24 -35.14
CA THR A 47 21.40 24.35 -35.41
C THR A 47 20.30 24.44 -34.33
N ARG A 48 19.39 25.43 -34.44
CA ARG A 48 18.22 25.57 -33.57
C ARG A 48 17.40 24.28 -33.53
N GLU A 49 17.20 23.65 -34.70
CA GLU A 49 16.40 22.44 -34.86
C GLU A 49 17.05 21.22 -34.20
N ASP A 50 18.38 21.10 -34.27
CA ASP A 50 19.13 20.00 -33.62
C ASP A 50 19.08 20.11 -32.08
N LEU A 51 18.99 21.33 -31.54
CA LEU A 51 18.81 21.58 -30.11
C LEU A 51 17.35 21.42 -29.65
N LEU A 52 16.37 21.79 -30.48
CA LEU A 52 14.95 21.51 -30.22
C LEU A 52 14.62 20.01 -30.29
N CYS A 53 15.44 19.21 -30.98
CA CYS A 53 15.35 17.74 -30.96
C CYS A 53 15.69 17.10 -29.59
N ILE A 54 16.08 17.86 -28.57
CA ILE A 54 16.37 17.37 -27.22
C ILE A 54 15.05 17.34 -26.42
N PRO A 55 14.49 16.16 -26.05
CA PRO A 55 13.19 16.08 -25.36
C PRO A 55 13.14 16.88 -24.05
N GLU A 56 14.24 16.89 -23.30
CA GLU A 56 14.37 17.64 -22.04
C GLU A 56 14.35 19.17 -22.25
N VAL A 57 14.53 19.65 -23.48
CA VAL A 57 14.42 21.08 -23.85
C VAL A 57 13.08 21.37 -24.51
N SER A 58 12.54 20.50 -25.38
CA SER A 58 11.23 20.71 -26.00
C SER A 58 10.05 20.61 -25.01
N ILE A 59 10.22 19.89 -23.89
CA ILE A 59 9.22 19.81 -22.80
C ILE A 59 9.35 20.98 -21.83
N ASN A 60 10.48 21.71 -21.82
CA ASN A 60 10.67 22.88 -20.98
C ASN A 60 9.93 24.09 -21.58
N PRO A 61 8.99 24.76 -20.87
CA PRO A 61 8.26 25.90 -21.42
C PRO A 61 9.14 27.11 -21.76
N LEU A 62 10.37 27.18 -21.24
CA LEU A 62 11.37 28.18 -21.60
C LEU A 62 12.42 27.65 -22.61
N GLY A 63 12.22 26.46 -23.17
CA GLY A 63 13.19 25.77 -24.03
C GLY A 63 13.55 26.51 -25.32
N GLU A 64 12.57 27.13 -25.97
CA GLU A 64 12.84 27.96 -27.16
C GLU A 64 13.61 29.24 -26.80
N ARG A 65 13.15 30.00 -25.80
CA ARG A 65 13.85 31.20 -25.28
C ARG A 65 15.29 30.86 -24.88
N LEU A 66 15.48 29.71 -24.22
CA LEU A 66 16.78 29.20 -23.82
C LEU A 66 17.68 29.00 -25.06
N ILE A 67 17.20 28.32 -26.10
CA ILE A 67 17.98 28.10 -27.34
C ILE A 67 18.27 29.43 -28.07
N ASP A 68 17.33 30.36 -28.10
CA ASP A 68 17.52 31.63 -28.83
C ASP A 68 18.58 32.53 -28.18
N VAL A 69 18.56 32.70 -26.85
CA VAL A 69 19.64 33.41 -26.12
C VAL A 69 20.99 32.71 -26.31
N ILE A 70 20.99 31.37 -26.34
CA ILE A 70 22.20 30.55 -26.52
C ILE A 70 22.80 30.73 -27.93
N ILE A 71 21.97 30.83 -28.97
CA ILE A 71 22.41 31.09 -30.34
C ILE A 71 22.87 32.54 -30.47
N GLN A 72 22.22 33.50 -29.82
CA GLN A 72 22.61 34.90 -29.82
C GLN A 72 23.98 35.15 -29.15
N ASP A 73 24.26 34.50 -28.02
CA ASP A 73 25.51 34.67 -27.26
C ASP A 73 26.73 33.98 -27.89
N PHE A 74 26.54 32.96 -28.73
CA PHE A 74 27.64 32.08 -29.18
C PHE A 74 27.57 31.60 -30.64
N GLY A 75 26.46 31.81 -31.35
CA GLY A 75 26.18 31.15 -32.63
C GLY A 75 26.44 32.02 -33.86
N GLU A 76 27.64 31.96 -34.43
CA GLU A 76 27.94 32.61 -35.71
C GLU A 76 27.08 32.03 -36.84
N GLY A 77 26.09 32.80 -37.31
CA GLY A 77 25.18 32.38 -38.38
C GLY A 77 24.25 31.23 -37.99
N ASN A 78 23.69 31.26 -36.78
CA ASN A 78 22.78 30.26 -36.21
C ASN A 78 23.37 28.84 -36.09
N LYS A 79 24.68 28.74 -35.88
CA LYS A 79 25.42 27.47 -35.76
C LYS A 79 26.30 27.45 -34.53
N ILE A 80 26.26 26.35 -33.78
CA ILE A 80 27.03 26.17 -32.54
C ILE A 80 28.00 25.00 -32.73
N ASN A 81 29.30 25.30 -32.74
CA ASN A 81 30.36 24.29 -32.78
C ASN A 81 30.58 23.63 -31.42
N PHE A 82 31.38 22.56 -31.38
CA PHE A 82 31.59 21.81 -30.14
C PHE A 82 32.20 22.65 -29.00
N LYS A 83 33.12 23.57 -29.28
CA LYS A 83 33.73 24.42 -28.24
C LYS A 83 32.66 25.34 -27.63
N GLN A 84 31.88 26.02 -28.46
CA GLN A 84 30.76 26.87 -28.05
C GLN A 84 29.74 26.08 -27.21
N PHE A 85 29.40 24.85 -27.62
CA PHE A 85 28.50 23.96 -26.87
C PHE A 85 29.00 23.60 -25.46
N VAL A 86 30.30 23.42 -25.25
CA VAL A 86 30.85 23.14 -23.90
C VAL A 86 31.01 24.42 -23.07
N VAL A 87 31.36 25.56 -23.69
CA VAL A 87 31.41 26.88 -23.04
C VAL A 87 30.02 27.30 -22.53
N LEU A 88 28.99 27.08 -23.36
CA LEU A 88 27.58 27.18 -22.98
C LEU A 88 27.29 26.38 -21.71
N LEU A 89 27.57 25.07 -21.72
CA LEU A 89 27.25 24.19 -20.59
C LEU A 89 28.05 24.53 -19.32
N ALA A 90 29.18 25.23 -19.46
CA ALA A 90 29.94 25.75 -18.33
C ALA A 90 29.15 26.79 -17.51
N ARG A 91 28.21 27.51 -18.14
CA ARG A 91 27.28 28.43 -17.43
C ARG A 91 26.41 27.69 -16.42
N PHE A 92 25.98 26.45 -16.69
CA PHE A 92 25.12 25.68 -15.77
C PHE A 92 25.90 24.89 -14.71
N ARG A 93 27.24 24.98 -14.71
CA ARG A 93 28.13 24.26 -13.79
C ARG A 93 27.88 24.70 -12.33
N ARG A 94 27.97 23.76 -11.37
CA ARG A 94 27.75 24.04 -9.93
C ARG A 94 28.91 24.90 -9.38
N GLY A 95 28.59 26.03 -8.75
CA GLY A 95 29.54 27.04 -8.25
C GLY A 95 30.34 26.66 -6.99
N LYS A 96 30.79 25.40 -6.87
CA LYS A 96 31.60 24.89 -5.75
C LYS A 96 32.84 24.11 -6.22
N THR A 97 33.49 24.60 -7.28
CA THR A 97 34.79 24.07 -7.74
C THR A 97 35.88 25.13 -7.54
N LYS A 98 37.15 24.71 -7.39
CA LYS A 98 38.29 25.63 -7.23
C LYS A 98 38.59 26.48 -8.47
N ILE A 99 37.99 26.16 -9.62
CA ILE A 99 38.21 26.84 -10.90
C ILE A 99 36.98 27.70 -11.19
N SER A 100 37.07 28.96 -10.81
CA SER A 100 36.16 30.01 -11.29
C SER A 100 36.54 30.33 -12.74
N ASN A 101 35.57 30.26 -13.65
CA ASN A 101 35.72 30.73 -15.02
C ASN A 101 34.64 31.77 -15.32
N GLU A 102 34.91 32.64 -16.28
CA GLU A 102 34.11 33.83 -16.61
C GLU A 102 32.62 33.51 -16.84
N TYR A 103 32.33 32.40 -17.51
CA TYR A 103 30.97 31.96 -17.82
C TYR A 103 30.15 31.45 -16.60
N ASN A 104 30.81 31.15 -15.47
CA ASN A 104 30.17 30.54 -14.29
C ASN A 104 30.12 31.49 -13.07
N THR A 105 30.41 32.79 -13.25
CA THR A 105 30.26 33.77 -12.16
C THR A 105 28.78 33.99 -11.80
N ARG A 106 28.50 34.60 -10.64
CA ARG A 106 27.13 35.02 -10.29
C ARG A 106 26.59 36.06 -11.29
N GLU A 107 27.47 36.91 -11.80
CA GLU A 107 27.12 38.03 -12.70
C GLU A 107 26.75 37.51 -14.09
N SER A 108 27.60 36.68 -14.70
CA SER A 108 27.33 36.04 -16.00
C SER A 108 26.07 35.16 -15.97
N LYS A 109 25.75 34.56 -14.82
CA LYS A 109 24.49 33.82 -14.60
C LYS A 109 23.26 34.71 -14.48
N LEU A 110 23.37 35.84 -13.79
CA LEU A 110 22.27 36.81 -13.66
C LEU A 110 22.02 37.54 -14.99
N ARG A 111 23.08 37.83 -15.75
CA ARG A 111 22.99 38.32 -17.13
C ARG A 111 22.26 37.31 -18.01
N PHE A 112 22.76 36.07 -18.14
CA PHE A 112 22.09 35.05 -18.95
C PHE A 112 20.62 34.81 -18.55
N LEU A 113 20.29 34.87 -17.25
CA LEU A 113 18.91 34.78 -16.79
C LEU A 113 18.09 36.00 -17.21
N PHE A 114 18.66 37.21 -17.12
CA PHE A 114 18.03 38.45 -17.57
C PHE A 114 17.74 38.44 -19.06
N ASP A 115 18.71 38.00 -19.87
CA ASP A 115 18.63 37.91 -21.32
C ASP A 115 17.54 36.90 -21.78
N MET A 116 17.06 35.99 -20.92
CA MET A 116 15.89 35.12 -21.19
C MET A 116 14.53 35.81 -20.98
N TYR A 117 14.47 36.91 -20.22
CA TYR A 117 13.27 37.70 -20.00
C TYR A 117 13.22 38.90 -20.95
N ASP A 118 14.31 39.67 -21.04
CA ASP A 118 14.51 40.80 -21.96
C ASP A 118 14.50 40.31 -23.42
N ARG A 119 13.33 40.44 -24.06
CA ARG A 119 13.06 39.94 -25.42
C ARG A 119 13.30 40.98 -26.49
N ASN A 120 13.28 42.25 -26.12
CA ASN A 120 13.50 43.39 -27.03
C ASN A 120 14.97 43.87 -27.04
N HIS A 121 15.76 43.46 -26.05
CA HIS A 121 17.16 43.76 -25.81
C HIS A 121 17.48 45.24 -25.47
N ASP A 122 16.54 45.99 -24.88
CA ASP A 122 16.76 47.37 -24.40
C ASP A 122 17.43 47.47 -23.01
N LEU A 123 17.86 46.33 -22.46
CA LEU A 123 18.48 46.18 -21.13
C LEU A 123 17.52 46.50 -19.97
N LYS A 124 16.22 46.25 -20.19
CA LYS A 124 15.17 46.20 -19.16
C LYS A 124 14.32 44.92 -19.33
N ILE A 125 13.53 44.60 -18.31
CA ILE A 125 12.36 43.71 -18.45
C ILE A 125 11.12 44.54 -18.13
N ASP A 126 10.21 44.63 -19.08
CA ASP A 126 8.93 45.33 -18.92
C ASP A 126 7.84 44.43 -18.30
N ARG A 127 6.63 45.00 -18.10
CA ARG A 127 5.49 44.27 -17.55
C ARG A 127 5.05 43.10 -18.42
N ASN A 128 5.08 43.26 -19.74
CA ASN A 128 4.56 42.32 -20.71
C ASN A 128 5.54 41.15 -20.90
N GLU A 129 6.85 41.42 -20.92
CA GLU A 129 7.91 40.42 -20.96
C GLU A 129 7.92 39.53 -19.73
N LEU A 130 7.79 40.12 -18.53
CA LEU A 130 7.61 39.36 -17.29
C LEU A 130 6.33 38.52 -17.33
N LEU A 131 5.22 39.09 -17.82
CA LEU A 131 3.95 38.39 -17.94
C LEU A 131 4.02 37.22 -18.93
N GLU A 132 4.70 37.37 -20.08
CA GLU A 132 4.90 36.29 -21.07
C GLU A 132 5.66 35.12 -20.46
N VAL A 133 6.79 35.37 -19.79
CA VAL A 133 7.60 34.30 -19.18
C VAL A 133 6.82 33.60 -18.06
N LEU A 134 6.10 34.34 -17.22
CA LEU A 134 5.26 33.74 -16.18
C LEU A 134 4.11 32.91 -16.78
N LYS A 135 3.45 33.39 -17.86
CA LYS A 135 2.40 32.66 -18.60
C LYS A 135 2.92 31.32 -19.11
N MET A 136 4.10 31.30 -19.74
CA MET A 136 4.76 30.08 -20.19
C MET A 136 5.01 29.09 -19.04
N MET A 137 5.30 29.57 -17.83
CA MET A 137 5.60 28.72 -16.68
C MET A 137 4.40 28.25 -15.85
N VAL A 138 3.25 28.95 -15.87
CA VAL A 138 2.18 28.77 -14.85
C VAL A 138 0.75 28.70 -15.40
N GLY A 139 0.44 29.24 -16.59
CA GLY A 139 -0.92 29.22 -17.15
C GLY A 139 -1.86 30.35 -16.68
N ASP A 140 -2.88 30.67 -17.48
CA ASP A 140 -3.37 32.05 -17.63
C ASP A 140 -4.14 32.70 -16.45
N GLU A 141 -4.79 31.94 -15.56
CA GLU A 141 -5.94 32.48 -14.79
C GLU A 141 -5.61 33.48 -13.66
N GLN A 142 -4.38 33.56 -13.14
CA GLN A 142 -4.05 34.45 -12.00
C GLN A 142 -2.76 35.29 -12.15
N ILE A 143 -2.10 35.24 -13.31
CA ILE A 143 -0.72 35.74 -13.45
C ILE A 143 -0.61 37.26 -13.48
N ALA A 144 -1.62 37.99 -13.98
CA ALA A 144 -1.60 39.46 -14.05
C ALA A 144 -1.28 40.09 -12.69
N THR A 145 -2.02 39.69 -11.65
CA THR A 145 -1.85 40.15 -10.26
C THR A 145 -0.45 39.86 -9.71
N ILE A 146 0.19 38.76 -10.15
CA ILE A 146 1.55 38.38 -9.71
C ILE A 146 2.60 39.27 -10.38
N ALA A 147 2.46 39.54 -11.69
CA ALA A 147 3.33 40.48 -12.40
C ALA A 147 3.17 41.92 -11.85
N ASP A 148 1.93 42.35 -11.64
CA ASP A 148 1.59 43.67 -11.07
C ASP A 148 2.15 43.85 -9.65
N HIS A 149 2.04 42.83 -8.79
CA HIS A 149 2.65 42.87 -7.45
C HIS A 149 4.19 42.87 -7.52
N THR A 150 4.79 42.07 -8.41
CA THR A 150 6.25 41.97 -8.56
C THR A 150 6.87 43.28 -9.02
N ILE A 151 6.21 43.99 -9.94
CA ILE A 151 6.66 45.31 -10.42
C ILE A 151 6.30 46.40 -9.40
N GLY A 152 5.15 46.31 -8.74
CA GLY A 152 4.77 47.21 -7.64
C GLY A 152 5.77 47.20 -6.48
N GLU A 153 6.36 46.06 -6.12
CA GLU A 153 7.46 45.98 -5.14
C GLU A 153 8.72 46.73 -5.61
N LEU A 154 9.00 46.80 -6.92
CA LEU A 154 10.15 47.52 -7.47
C LEU A 154 9.93 49.03 -7.61
N VAL A 155 8.74 49.44 -8.06
CA VAL A 155 8.30 50.84 -8.08
C VAL A 155 8.36 51.42 -6.67
N SER A 156 7.79 50.72 -5.68
CA SER A 156 7.76 51.18 -4.29
C SER A 156 9.12 51.13 -3.58
N THR A 157 10.03 50.22 -3.96
CA THR A 157 11.37 50.13 -3.32
C THR A 157 12.41 51.05 -3.96
N ASN A 158 12.36 51.26 -5.28
CA ASN A 158 13.43 51.95 -6.03
C ASN A 158 12.96 53.03 -7.03
N GLY A 159 11.66 53.19 -7.28
CA GLY A 159 11.14 54.20 -8.22
C GLY A 159 11.36 53.87 -9.70
N PHE A 160 11.40 52.58 -10.08
CA PHE A 160 11.51 52.14 -11.48
C PHE A 160 10.33 51.27 -11.89
N ASP A 161 9.70 51.60 -13.02
CA ASP A 161 8.56 50.86 -13.60
C ASP A 161 8.97 49.59 -14.38
N CYS A 162 10.26 49.24 -14.38
CA CYS A 162 10.84 48.11 -15.10
C CYS A 162 12.13 47.61 -14.43
N PHE A 163 12.52 46.36 -14.68
CA PHE A 163 13.79 45.80 -14.18
C PHE A 163 14.94 46.20 -15.12
N SER A 164 15.69 47.27 -14.87
CA SER A 164 16.93 47.50 -15.63
C SER A 164 18.03 46.50 -15.23
N HIS A 165 18.88 46.09 -16.18
CA HIS A 165 20.07 45.27 -15.96
C HIS A 165 20.95 45.78 -14.78
N ASN A 166 21.10 47.11 -14.66
CA ASN A 166 21.87 47.78 -13.61
C ASN A 166 21.25 47.69 -12.20
N VAL A 167 20.00 47.23 -12.08
CA VAL A 167 19.38 46.89 -10.79
C VAL A 167 19.86 45.51 -10.37
N LEU A 168 19.80 44.53 -11.27
CA LEU A 168 20.12 43.11 -11.00
C LEU A 168 21.61 42.83 -10.71
N THR A 169 22.51 43.62 -11.27
CA THR A 169 23.97 43.51 -11.00
C THR A 169 24.39 44.18 -9.69
N LYS A 170 23.57 45.05 -9.08
CA LYS A 170 23.82 45.55 -7.71
C LYS A 170 23.75 44.40 -6.72
N LYS A 171 24.72 44.35 -5.79
CA LYS A 171 24.88 43.27 -4.80
C LYS A 171 23.64 43.00 -3.96
N ASP A 172 22.76 44.00 -3.81
CA ASP A 172 21.59 43.98 -2.93
C ASP A 172 20.31 43.44 -3.59
N VAL A 173 20.30 43.15 -4.90
CA VAL A 173 19.19 42.38 -5.49
C VAL A 173 19.25 40.94 -5.00
N ASN A 174 18.42 40.72 -4.00
CA ASN A 174 18.23 39.46 -3.30
C ASN A 174 17.37 38.54 -4.17
N PHE A 175 18.00 37.82 -5.10
CA PHE A 175 17.35 36.79 -5.92
C PHE A 175 16.97 35.58 -5.04
N ASN A 176 15.85 35.72 -4.34
CA ASN A 176 15.54 35.00 -3.10
C ASN A 176 14.10 34.48 -3.06
N GLN A 177 13.42 34.22 -4.18
CA GLN A 177 12.03 33.73 -4.10
C GLN A 177 11.90 32.32 -3.47
N VAL A 178 12.86 31.39 -3.72
CA VAL A 178 12.99 30.15 -2.92
C VAL A 178 13.27 30.43 -1.43
N ARG A 179 13.85 31.60 -1.14
CA ARG A 179 14.15 32.09 0.21
C ARG A 179 13.06 33.05 0.73
N PHE A 180 11.93 33.26 0.06
CA PHE A 180 10.88 34.18 0.53
C PHE A 180 10.31 33.68 1.86
N TRP A 181 10.11 32.36 1.95
CA TRP A 181 9.82 31.62 3.18
C TRP A 181 10.91 31.76 4.27
N PHE A 182 12.18 31.84 3.87
CA PHE A 182 13.35 31.96 4.77
C PHE A 182 13.69 33.42 5.15
N LEU A 183 13.22 34.44 4.41
CA LEU A 183 13.51 35.86 4.65
C LEU A 183 12.41 36.54 5.47
N MET A 184 11.15 36.15 5.29
CA MET A 184 10.07 36.45 6.24
C MET A 184 10.41 36.01 7.68
N VAL A 185 11.29 35.02 7.81
CA VAL A 185 11.81 34.47 9.08
C VAL A 185 13.04 35.23 9.61
N ARG A 186 13.67 36.10 8.80
CA ARG A 186 14.95 36.78 9.09
C ARG A 186 14.88 38.31 9.00
N ALA A 187 13.70 38.89 9.22
CA ALA A 187 13.56 40.33 9.47
C ALA A 187 14.32 40.73 10.76
N ASN A 188 14.86 41.94 10.81
CA ASN A 188 15.66 42.44 11.93
C ASN A 188 14.83 42.58 13.22
N ASP A 189 15.09 41.71 14.19
CA ASP A 189 14.82 42.00 15.60
C ASP A 189 16.11 42.54 16.25
N SER A 190 16.55 43.72 15.81
CA SER A 190 17.71 44.44 16.36
C SER A 190 17.39 45.15 17.69
N THR A 191 16.61 44.49 18.54
CA THR A 191 16.29 44.90 19.91
C THR A 191 16.89 43.89 20.88
N LYS A 192 17.64 44.36 21.89
CA LYS A 192 18.27 43.49 22.90
C LYS A 192 17.20 42.87 23.80
N GLY A 193 16.64 41.73 23.39
CA GLY A 193 15.68 40.95 24.18
C GLY A 193 14.58 40.24 23.38
N SER A 194 14.36 40.58 22.10
CA SER A 194 13.33 39.89 21.31
C SER A 194 13.75 38.48 20.88
N ILE A 195 12.81 37.54 20.91
CA ILE A 195 12.97 36.17 20.42
C ILE A 195 12.66 36.16 18.92
N SER A 196 13.62 35.68 18.11
CA SER A 196 13.50 35.69 16.65
C SER A 196 12.19 35.04 16.15
N ARG A 197 11.69 35.52 15.01
CA ARG A 197 10.51 34.92 14.35
C ARG A 197 10.73 33.44 14.05
N MET A 198 11.98 33.01 13.83
CA MET A 198 12.35 31.61 13.62
C MET A 198 12.19 30.79 14.89
N ARG A 199 12.83 31.20 15.99
CA ARG A 199 12.77 30.51 17.28
C ARG A 199 11.34 30.46 17.84
N ARG A 200 10.49 31.43 17.48
CA ARG A 200 9.05 31.47 17.81
C ARG A 200 8.14 30.59 16.94
N LEU A 201 8.60 30.08 15.79
CA LEU A 201 7.79 29.24 14.88
C LEU A 201 8.27 27.78 14.80
N PHE A 202 9.59 27.59 14.89
CA PHE A 202 10.27 26.30 14.73
C PHE A 202 10.95 25.83 16.03
N GLY A 203 11.03 26.69 17.05
CA GLY A 203 11.74 26.39 18.30
C GLY A 203 13.26 26.52 18.24
N PHE A 204 13.85 26.85 17.08
CA PHE A 204 15.31 26.97 16.86
C PHE A 204 15.66 28.10 15.87
N ASP A 205 16.94 28.44 15.75
CA ASP A 205 17.47 29.39 14.76
C ASP A 205 18.41 28.73 13.74
N PHE A 206 18.61 29.33 12.56
CA PHE A 206 19.62 28.87 11.60
C PHE A 206 21.06 28.96 12.14
N SER A 207 21.33 29.76 13.18
CA SER A 207 22.60 29.75 13.92
C SER A 207 22.88 28.41 14.59
N ASP A 208 21.81 27.70 14.97
CA ASP A 208 21.89 26.44 15.71
C ASP A 208 22.39 25.30 14.80
N PHE A 209 22.34 25.47 13.48
CA PHE A 209 22.81 24.50 12.48
C PHE A 209 24.11 24.92 11.76
N GLN A 210 24.66 26.12 12.07
CA GLN A 210 25.88 26.63 11.42
C GLN A 210 27.17 26.00 11.95
N SER A 211 27.15 25.36 13.12
CA SER A 211 28.32 24.65 13.66
C SER A 211 27.90 23.43 14.47
N TRP A 212 28.80 22.45 14.58
CA TRP A 212 28.58 21.26 15.40
C TRP A 212 28.36 21.60 16.89
N ASP A 213 29.05 22.61 17.43
CA ASP A 213 28.87 23.04 18.82
C ASP A 213 27.51 23.73 19.03
N SER A 214 27.03 24.51 18.04
CA SER A 214 25.68 25.08 18.04
C SER A 214 24.61 23.97 18.01
N PHE A 215 24.77 22.99 17.13
CA PHE A 215 23.81 21.90 16.94
C PHE A 215 23.75 20.97 18.16
N LEU A 216 24.92 20.67 18.73
CA LEU A 216 25.02 19.90 19.96
C LEU A 216 24.41 20.63 21.15
N LYS A 217 24.55 21.96 21.25
CA LYS A 217 23.83 22.76 22.26
C LYS A 217 22.32 22.69 22.05
N LEU A 218 21.83 22.83 20.82
CA LEU A 218 20.40 22.68 20.50
C LEU A 218 19.86 21.30 20.93
N MET A 219 20.51 20.21 20.49
CA MET A 219 20.07 18.84 20.75
C MET A 219 20.14 18.42 22.23
N ASN A 220 20.96 19.11 23.04
CA ASN A 220 21.11 18.82 24.47
C ASN A 220 20.54 19.91 25.39
N ARG A 221 19.84 20.91 24.86
CA ARG A 221 19.18 21.92 25.71
C ARG A 221 18.15 21.27 26.64
N PRO A 222 17.90 21.84 27.83
CA PRO A 222 16.89 21.33 28.75
C PRO A 222 15.46 21.47 28.20
N GLU A 223 14.67 20.41 28.37
CA GLU A 223 13.24 20.36 28.07
C GLU A 223 12.48 19.72 29.23
N ASP A 224 11.19 20.06 29.39
CA ASP A 224 10.32 19.50 30.43
C ASP A 224 10.08 17.99 30.19
N PRO A 225 10.24 17.11 31.20
CA PRO A 225 10.06 15.66 31.03
C PRO A 225 8.61 15.20 30.91
N SER A 226 7.62 16.04 31.24
CA SER A 226 6.25 15.58 31.49
C SER A 226 5.52 15.06 30.25
N SER A 227 5.72 15.63 29.05
CA SER A 227 5.08 15.09 27.84
C SER A 227 5.62 13.71 27.42
N LEU A 228 6.88 13.38 27.74
CA LEU A 228 7.41 12.02 27.58
C LEU A 228 6.81 11.06 28.62
N ALA A 229 6.52 11.53 29.84
CA ALA A 229 5.86 10.70 30.85
C ALA A 229 4.44 10.30 30.40
N VAL A 230 3.66 11.22 29.80
CA VAL A 230 2.35 10.89 29.23
C VAL A 230 2.47 9.88 28.09
N LEU A 231 3.41 10.06 27.15
CA LEU A 231 3.63 9.10 26.07
C LEU A 231 3.94 7.69 26.60
N ARG A 232 4.78 7.58 27.65
CA ARG A 232 5.12 6.29 28.28
C ARG A 232 3.90 5.61 28.90
N ILE A 233 3.05 6.36 29.59
CA ILE A 233 1.81 5.86 30.20
C ILE A 233 0.87 5.35 29.12
N LEU A 234 0.63 6.14 28.07
CA LEU A 234 -0.27 5.75 26.97
C LEU A 234 0.27 4.56 26.17
N PHE A 235 1.55 4.55 25.81
CA PHE A 235 2.19 3.44 25.11
C PHE A 235 2.14 2.15 25.93
N GLY A 236 2.46 2.21 27.24
CA GLY A 236 2.38 1.06 28.12
C GLY A 236 0.96 0.49 28.22
N ILE A 237 -0.06 1.35 28.33
CA ILE A 237 -1.48 0.92 28.34
C ILE A 237 -1.87 0.25 27.02
N LEU A 238 -1.46 0.79 25.87
CA LEU A 238 -1.74 0.15 24.57
C LEU A 238 -1.01 -1.18 24.43
N MET A 239 0.24 -1.30 24.88
CA MET A 239 0.98 -2.56 24.85
C MET A 239 0.37 -3.61 25.79
N MET A 240 -0.26 -3.21 26.90
CA MET A 240 -1.05 -4.11 27.75
C MET A 240 -2.33 -4.65 27.06
N LEU A 241 -2.75 -4.08 25.92
CA LEU A 241 -3.86 -4.58 25.09
C LEU A 241 -3.35 -5.34 23.85
N ASP A 242 -2.34 -4.78 23.17
CA ASP A 242 -1.66 -5.37 22.00
C ASP A 242 -1.02 -6.74 22.34
N ILE A 243 -0.42 -6.90 23.53
CA ILE A 243 0.21 -8.17 23.93
C ILE A 243 -0.79 -9.34 24.04
N PRO A 244 -1.91 -9.22 24.79
CA PRO A 244 -2.95 -10.26 24.82
C PRO A 244 -3.61 -10.52 23.46
N GLN A 245 -3.94 -9.47 22.69
CA GLN A 245 -4.83 -9.59 21.52
C GLN A 245 -4.07 -9.77 20.19
N GLU A 246 -3.16 -8.84 19.87
CA GLU A 246 -2.51 -8.74 18.54
C GLU A 246 -1.18 -9.52 18.48
N ARG A 247 -0.46 -9.66 19.60
CA ARG A 247 0.79 -10.45 19.68
C ARG A 247 0.57 -11.93 19.94
N GLY A 248 -0.67 -12.36 20.11
CA GLY A 248 -1.02 -13.78 20.22
C GLY A 248 -0.80 -14.43 21.59
N MET A 249 -0.54 -13.68 22.68
CA MET A 249 -0.41 -14.29 24.03
C MET A 249 -1.65 -15.12 24.43
N SER A 250 -2.83 -14.72 23.96
CA SER A 250 -4.10 -15.44 24.20
C SER A 250 -4.29 -16.73 23.39
N HIS A 251 -3.46 -16.95 22.37
CA HIS A 251 -3.52 -18.09 21.42
C HIS A 251 -2.13 -18.71 21.21
N ALA A 252 -1.24 -18.62 22.21
CA ALA A 252 0.15 -19.05 22.10
C ALA A 252 0.31 -20.58 21.96
N ASP A 253 -0.73 -21.34 22.30
CA ASP A 253 -0.91 -22.76 22.01
C ASP A 253 -1.15 -23.06 20.52
N ILE A 254 -1.79 -22.13 19.80
CA ILE A 254 -1.99 -22.20 18.34
C ILE A 254 -0.74 -21.72 17.59
N TYR A 255 -0.09 -20.65 18.06
CA TYR A 255 1.10 -20.07 17.41
C TYR A 255 2.40 -20.88 17.60
N TYR A 256 2.51 -21.69 18.66
CA TYR A 256 3.72 -22.46 18.97
C TYR A 256 3.37 -23.95 19.22
N PRO A 257 2.91 -24.68 18.18
CA PRO A 257 2.70 -26.12 18.27
C PRO A 257 4.02 -26.87 18.57
N ASN A 258 3.94 -28.13 19.00
CA ASN A 258 5.11 -28.91 19.40
C ASN A 258 5.86 -29.57 18.20
N GLU A 259 5.78 -28.99 17.00
CA GLU A 259 6.27 -29.59 15.75
C GLU A 259 7.09 -28.58 14.93
N ASP A 260 8.20 -29.02 14.33
CA ASP A 260 9.26 -28.18 13.72
C ASP A 260 8.88 -27.54 12.35
N THR A 261 7.70 -26.93 12.21
CA THR A 261 7.22 -26.30 10.95
C THR A 261 7.22 -24.77 11.02
N GLU A 262 8.42 -24.15 11.04
CA GLU A 262 8.58 -22.69 11.24
C GLU A 262 9.21 -21.95 10.04
N CYS A 263 8.66 -20.77 9.71
CA CYS A 263 9.19 -19.87 8.69
C CYS A 263 10.09 -18.79 9.33
N GLN A 264 11.29 -19.16 9.75
CA GLN A 264 12.16 -18.29 10.56
C GLN A 264 12.80 -17.14 9.75
N PHE A 265 13.20 -16.06 10.45
CA PHE A 265 13.98 -14.97 9.83
C PHE A 265 15.39 -15.44 9.45
N PRO A 266 15.83 -15.34 8.18
CA PRO A 266 17.14 -15.87 7.77
C PRO A 266 18.36 -15.20 8.44
N LEU A 267 18.23 -13.94 8.88
CA LEU A 267 19.28 -13.23 9.62
C LEU A 267 19.39 -13.69 11.09
N PHE A 268 18.36 -14.36 11.61
CA PHE A 268 18.21 -14.74 13.02
C PHE A 268 17.78 -16.21 13.18
N ASN A 269 18.11 -17.08 12.22
CA ASN A 269 17.79 -18.52 12.20
C ASN A 269 18.38 -19.36 13.36
N PHE A 270 19.18 -18.74 14.24
CA PHE A 270 19.63 -19.32 15.51
C PHE A 270 18.63 -19.09 16.66
N LEU A 271 17.63 -18.21 16.47
CA LEU A 271 16.51 -18.04 17.39
C LEU A 271 15.46 -19.12 17.07
N LYS A 272 15.11 -19.90 18.10
CA LYS A 272 13.96 -20.79 18.09
C LYS A 272 12.99 -20.38 19.20
N PRO A 273 11.68 -20.61 19.06
CA PRO A 273 10.76 -20.50 20.18
C PRO A 273 11.14 -21.49 21.29
N PHE A 274 10.72 -21.20 22.51
CA PHE A 274 10.61 -22.23 23.52
C PHE A 274 9.31 -23.02 23.29
N ARG A 275 9.11 -24.15 23.99
CA ARG A 275 7.80 -24.82 24.02
C ARG A 275 6.69 -23.84 24.44
N ALA A 276 5.46 -24.07 24.00
CA ALA A 276 4.30 -23.21 24.27
C ALA A 276 4.18 -22.75 25.74
N GLU A 277 4.43 -23.65 26.72
CA GLU A 277 4.30 -23.31 28.15
C GLU A 277 5.29 -22.24 28.60
N TYR A 278 6.50 -22.23 28.01
CA TYR A 278 7.52 -21.23 28.26
C TYR A 278 7.32 -19.97 27.42
N MET A 279 6.74 -20.07 26.21
CA MET A 279 6.38 -18.89 25.43
C MET A 279 5.34 -18.03 26.16
N VAL A 280 4.32 -18.63 26.78
CA VAL A 280 3.37 -17.90 27.66
C VAL A 280 4.10 -17.15 28.78
N LEU A 281 5.16 -17.71 29.36
CA LEU A 281 6.00 -17.01 30.36
C LEU A 281 6.78 -15.83 29.75
N VAL A 282 7.31 -15.96 28.53
CA VAL A 282 7.98 -14.87 27.81
C VAL A 282 7.00 -13.71 27.53
N TYR A 283 5.78 -14.01 27.07
CA TYR A 283 4.72 -13.00 26.92
C TYR A 283 4.32 -12.36 28.27
N PHE A 284 4.24 -13.13 29.35
CA PHE A 284 3.91 -12.61 30.68
C PHE A 284 5.00 -11.68 31.22
N ILE A 285 6.29 -11.97 30.97
CA ILE A 285 7.41 -11.07 31.27
C ILE A 285 7.30 -9.77 30.47
N MET A 286 6.97 -9.87 29.17
CA MET A 286 6.74 -8.71 28.30
C MET A 286 5.59 -7.83 28.82
N PHE A 287 4.49 -8.45 29.26
CA PHE A 287 3.33 -7.79 29.84
C PHE A 287 3.67 -7.08 31.16
N ILE A 288 4.43 -7.72 32.06
CA ILE A 288 4.97 -7.07 33.28
C ILE A 288 5.87 -5.89 32.91
N GLY A 289 6.65 -6.00 31.83
CA GLY A 289 7.39 -4.89 31.24
C GLY A 289 6.49 -3.71 30.87
N ALA A 290 5.40 -3.95 30.13
CA ALA A 290 4.42 -2.93 29.75
C ALA A 290 3.73 -2.29 30.98
N VAL A 291 3.30 -3.09 31.97
CA VAL A 291 2.72 -2.61 33.23
C VAL A 291 3.72 -1.71 33.99
N GLY A 292 4.99 -2.11 34.07
CA GLY A 292 6.02 -1.31 34.72
C GLY A 292 6.37 -0.01 33.97
N ILE A 293 6.29 -0.01 32.63
CA ILE A 293 6.37 1.20 31.79
C ILE A 293 5.20 2.14 32.14
N THR A 294 3.97 1.64 32.19
CA THR A 294 2.76 2.40 32.54
C THR A 294 2.86 3.05 33.92
N LEU A 295 3.32 2.30 34.93
CA LEU A 295 3.41 2.76 36.32
C LEU A 295 4.70 3.55 36.62
N GLY A 296 5.67 3.58 35.70
CA GLY A 296 7.00 4.17 35.91
C GLY A 296 7.87 3.45 36.96
N LEU A 297 7.47 2.25 37.38
CA LEU A 297 8.15 1.46 38.41
C LEU A 297 9.43 0.85 37.84
N PHE A 298 10.56 1.00 38.54
CA PHE A 298 11.87 0.45 38.14
C PHE A 298 12.21 0.65 36.65
N TYR A 299 11.84 1.80 36.08
CA TYR A 299 11.54 2.00 34.67
C TYR A 299 12.51 1.38 33.63
N ARG A 300 13.83 1.41 33.92
CA ARG A 300 14.87 0.73 33.10
C ARG A 300 14.69 -0.78 33.00
N LEU A 301 14.36 -1.45 34.11
CA LEU A 301 14.12 -2.88 34.12
C LEU A 301 12.85 -3.18 33.33
N SER A 302 11.77 -2.43 33.52
CA SER A 302 10.51 -2.63 32.79
C SER A 302 10.64 -2.40 31.29
N THR A 303 11.43 -1.40 30.86
CA THR A 303 11.76 -1.22 29.42
C THR A 303 12.60 -2.37 28.87
N ILE A 304 13.51 -2.98 29.65
CA ILE A 304 14.25 -4.18 29.24
C ILE A 304 13.35 -5.42 29.17
N LEU A 305 12.51 -5.65 30.20
CA LEU A 305 11.56 -6.77 30.28
C LEU A 305 10.46 -6.70 29.21
N PHE A 306 10.12 -5.50 28.71
CA PHE A 306 9.30 -5.34 27.51
C PHE A 306 10.12 -5.59 26.24
N THR A 307 11.20 -4.81 26.04
CA THR A 307 11.86 -4.68 24.73
C THR A 307 12.60 -5.95 24.31
N ILE A 308 13.23 -6.70 25.24
CA ILE A 308 13.96 -7.93 24.86
C ILE A 308 12.98 -9.04 24.42
N PRO A 309 11.95 -9.42 25.20
CA PRO A 309 10.89 -10.31 24.73
C PRO A 309 10.19 -9.85 23.45
N TYR A 310 9.92 -8.54 23.30
CA TYR A 310 9.26 -8.00 22.11
C TYR A 310 10.06 -8.28 20.83
N TRP A 311 11.35 -7.93 20.83
CA TRP A 311 12.22 -8.17 19.66
C TRP A 311 12.56 -9.65 19.48
N TYR A 312 12.64 -10.45 20.54
CA TYR A 312 12.76 -11.90 20.43
C TYR A 312 11.56 -12.49 19.67
N ILE A 313 10.33 -12.26 20.15
CA ILE A 313 9.09 -12.74 19.49
C ILE A 313 8.99 -12.22 18.05
N PHE A 314 9.28 -10.94 17.82
CA PHE A 314 9.24 -10.33 16.49
C PHE A 314 10.29 -10.89 15.51
N PHE A 315 11.36 -11.54 15.99
CA PHE A 315 12.38 -12.18 15.15
C PHE A 315 12.28 -13.71 15.08
N LEU A 316 11.24 -14.33 15.66
CA LEU A 316 10.99 -15.77 15.51
C LEU A 316 10.44 -16.11 14.12
N ASP A 317 9.29 -15.54 13.74
CA ASP A 317 8.57 -15.89 12.51
C ASP A 317 8.52 -14.73 11.51
N LYS A 318 9.05 -15.00 10.30
CA LYS A 318 9.06 -14.09 9.16
C LYS A 318 7.67 -13.70 8.69
N THR A 319 6.71 -14.62 8.74
CA THR A 319 5.36 -14.39 8.17
C THR A 319 4.55 -13.39 9.01
N SER A 320 4.84 -13.30 10.31
CA SER A 320 4.35 -12.27 11.22
C SER A 320 5.00 -10.88 11.07
N TRP A 321 5.88 -10.65 10.08
CA TRP A 321 6.45 -9.31 9.85
C TRP A 321 5.35 -8.30 9.52
N ASN A 322 5.23 -7.27 10.34
CA ASN A 322 4.37 -6.12 10.10
C ASN A 322 5.09 -4.83 10.52
N ASN A 323 5.06 -3.82 9.65
CA ASN A 323 5.73 -2.53 9.85
C ASN A 323 5.20 -1.77 11.09
N HIS A 324 3.95 -2.01 11.49
CA HIS A 324 3.38 -1.46 12.72
C HIS A 324 4.04 -2.07 13.96
N SER A 325 4.27 -3.39 13.97
CA SER A 325 5.01 -4.09 15.02
C SER A 325 6.45 -3.58 15.12
N TYR A 326 7.14 -3.43 13.98
CA TYR A 326 8.49 -2.86 13.91
C TYR A 326 8.54 -1.44 14.51
N LEU A 327 7.55 -0.59 14.21
CA LEU A 327 7.39 0.74 14.81
C LEU A 327 7.22 0.67 16.34
N TYR A 328 6.43 -0.26 16.87
CA TYR A 328 6.22 -0.39 18.32
C TYR A 328 7.50 -0.86 19.03
N GLY A 329 8.22 -1.82 18.45
CA GLY A 329 9.53 -2.27 18.94
C GLY A 329 10.56 -1.14 18.96
N LEU A 330 10.57 -0.29 17.94
CA LEU A 330 11.41 0.91 17.89
C LEU A 330 11.01 1.94 18.95
N ILE A 331 9.72 2.24 19.12
CA ILE A 331 9.24 3.16 20.18
C ILE A 331 9.62 2.61 21.57
N GLY A 332 9.44 1.31 21.82
CA GLY A 332 9.86 0.65 23.05
C GLY A 332 11.35 0.82 23.35
N PHE A 333 12.20 0.64 22.34
CA PHE A 333 13.64 0.85 22.43
C PHE A 333 14.01 2.33 22.67
N GLN A 334 13.42 3.26 21.93
CA GLN A 334 13.60 4.71 22.10
C GLN A 334 13.21 5.19 23.50
N LEU A 335 12.19 4.56 24.10
CA LEU A 335 11.70 4.89 25.43
C LEU A 335 12.66 4.47 26.58
N MET A 336 13.71 3.66 26.32
CA MET A 336 14.67 3.12 27.30
C MET A 336 15.62 4.19 27.92
N SER A 337 15.04 5.19 28.57
CA SER A 337 15.71 6.35 29.16
C SER A 337 15.72 6.32 30.70
N LEU A 338 16.31 7.34 31.33
CA LEU A 338 16.66 7.31 32.76
C LEU A 338 15.46 7.22 33.71
N ASP A 339 15.57 6.32 34.70
CA ASP A 339 14.61 6.13 35.81
C ASP A 339 14.70 7.25 36.84
N GLY A 340 13.53 7.79 37.22
CA GLY A 340 13.39 8.84 38.23
C GLY A 340 12.38 8.57 39.34
N LEU A 341 11.58 7.49 39.35
CA LEU A 341 10.44 7.41 40.27
C LEU A 341 10.88 7.35 41.75
N PHE A 342 11.81 6.44 42.04
CA PHE A 342 12.40 6.25 43.37
C PHE A 342 13.65 7.13 43.61
N ARG A 343 14.34 7.55 42.53
CA ARG A 343 15.60 8.31 42.60
C ARG A 343 15.34 9.82 42.68
N LYS A 344 15.26 10.38 43.90
CA LYS A 344 15.03 11.82 44.17
C LYS A 344 15.89 12.79 43.32
N LYS A 345 17.13 12.41 42.94
CA LYS A 345 18.04 13.19 42.07
C LYS A 345 17.56 13.31 40.61
N ILE A 346 16.83 12.32 40.10
CA ILE A 346 16.45 12.19 38.68
C ILE A 346 14.93 12.40 38.50
N ARG A 347 14.14 12.33 39.59
CA ARG A 347 12.70 12.59 39.53
C ARG A 347 12.41 14.02 39.08
N ASP A 348 11.60 14.15 38.05
CA ASP A 348 11.21 15.45 37.48
C ASP A 348 12.43 16.33 37.14
N SER A 349 13.51 15.74 36.61
CA SER A 349 14.65 16.47 36.06
C SER A 349 14.49 16.70 34.55
N HIS A 350 15.05 17.79 34.05
CA HIS A 350 15.08 18.10 32.61
C HIS A 350 15.66 16.94 31.77
N VAL A 351 15.12 16.81 30.56
CA VAL A 351 15.62 15.90 29.51
C VAL A 351 16.24 16.72 28.36
N PRO A 352 17.29 16.21 27.69
CA PRO A 352 17.82 16.86 26.49
C PRO A 352 16.86 16.68 25.30
N LEU A 353 16.72 17.75 24.51
CA LEU A 353 15.79 17.85 23.36
C LEU A 353 15.81 16.63 22.41
N TRP A 354 16.95 15.97 22.20
CA TRP A 354 17.06 14.81 21.31
C TRP A 354 16.08 13.67 21.63
N ASN A 355 15.61 13.54 22.89
CA ASN A 355 14.57 12.58 23.28
C ASN A 355 13.25 12.84 22.53
N TYR A 356 12.87 14.11 22.40
CA TYR A 356 11.72 14.52 21.61
C TYR A 356 12.01 14.43 20.10
N THR A 357 13.22 14.77 19.66
CA THR A 357 13.60 14.74 18.24
C THR A 357 13.49 13.34 17.64
N ILE A 358 14.04 12.32 18.31
CA ILE A 358 14.01 10.93 17.82
C ILE A 358 12.58 10.43 17.67
N ILE A 359 11.75 10.57 18.71
CA ILE A 359 10.36 10.07 18.71
C ILE A 359 9.50 10.82 17.69
N ARG A 360 9.58 12.16 17.65
CA ARG A 360 8.84 12.99 16.66
C ARG A 360 9.27 12.66 15.23
N PHE A 361 10.55 12.39 15.00
CA PHE A 361 11.02 11.96 13.68
C PHE A 361 10.49 10.57 13.31
N GLN A 362 10.48 9.61 14.24
CA GLN A 362 9.98 8.26 13.94
C GLN A 362 8.49 8.27 13.56
N ILE A 363 7.70 9.15 14.19
CA ILE A 363 6.30 9.35 13.82
C ILE A 363 6.19 10.10 12.47
N PHE A 364 7.01 11.13 12.26
CA PHE A 364 7.07 11.89 11.00
C PHE A 364 7.40 11.00 9.78
N ILE A 365 8.42 10.15 9.89
CA ILE A 365 8.96 9.40 8.74
C ILE A 365 7.97 8.33 8.26
N VAL A 366 7.16 7.77 9.16
CA VAL A 366 6.08 6.83 8.78
C VAL A 366 5.07 7.49 7.85
N TYR A 367 4.57 8.70 8.19
CA TYR A 367 3.68 9.44 7.28
C TYR A 367 4.40 9.82 5.99
N PHE A 368 5.59 10.41 6.09
CA PHE A 368 6.30 10.93 4.91
C PHE A 368 6.63 9.83 3.88
N ILE A 369 7.07 8.65 4.34
CA ILE A 369 7.30 7.49 3.47
C ILE A 369 5.98 6.89 2.97
N ALA A 370 4.91 6.88 3.78
CA ALA A 370 3.58 6.45 3.32
C ALA A 370 2.98 7.40 2.26
N GLY A 371 3.32 8.70 2.30
CA GLY A 371 2.96 9.70 1.30
C GLY A 371 3.79 9.57 0.02
N LEU A 372 5.12 9.38 0.13
CA LEU A 372 5.97 9.08 -1.03
C LEU A 372 5.59 7.77 -1.72
N LYS A 373 5.08 6.77 -0.99
CA LYS A 373 4.53 5.54 -1.60
C LYS A 373 3.19 5.75 -2.33
N LYS A 374 2.49 6.87 -2.11
CA LYS A 374 1.21 7.23 -2.74
C LYS A 374 1.36 8.16 -3.95
N THR A 375 2.59 8.46 -4.38
CA THR A 375 2.84 9.23 -5.61
C THR A 375 2.90 8.33 -6.86
N ASP A 376 2.52 7.06 -6.75
CA ASP A 376 2.37 6.16 -7.89
C ASP A 376 1.13 6.50 -8.71
N LEU A 377 1.09 6.04 -9.96
CA LEU A 377 0.01 6.38 -10.88
C LEU A 377 -1.35 5.79 -10.45
N ASP A 378 -1.39 4.57 -9.89
CA ASP A 378 -2.64 3.90 -9.51
C ASP A 378 -3.28 4.54 -8.27
N TRP A 379 -2.49 5.10 -7.35
CA TRP A 379 -3.00 5.94 -6.27
C TRP A 379 -3.43 7.32 -6.77
N VAL A 380 -2.58 8.04 -7.50
CA VAL A 380 -2.89 9.42 -7.94
C VAL A 380 -4.12 9.51 -8.86
N THR A 381 -4.39 8.47 -9.65
CA THR A 381 -5.58 8.39 -10.53
C THR A 381 -6.80 7.70 -9.88
N GLY A 382 -6.68 7.17 -8.66
CA GLY A 382 -7.80 6.59 -7.92
C GLY A 382 -8.20 5.15 -8.29
N TYR A 383 -7.34 4.40 -8.99
CA TYR A 383 -7.58 2.99 -9.33
C TYR A 383 -7.22 2.01 -8.19
N SER A 384 -6.48 2.44 -7.18
CA SER A 384 -6.32 1.68 -5.92
C SER A 384 -7.62 1.75 -5.12
N MET A 385 -8.09 0.65 -4.54
CA MET A 385 -9.25 0.66 -3.61
C MET A 385 -10.46 1.48 -4.13
N ASP A 386 -10.76 1.37 -5.42
CA ASP A 386 -11.75 2.17 -6.16
C ASP A 386 -13.12 2.28 -5.46
N THR A 387 -13.60 1.17 -4.91
CA THR A 387 -14.86 1.06 -4.18
C THR A 387 -14.87 1.72 -2.79
N LEU A 388 -13.75 2.21 -2.25
CA LEU A 388 -13.67 2.68 -0.86
C LEU A 388 -14.57 3.90 -0.56
N GLY A 389 -14.86 4.74 -1.56
CA GLY A 389 -15.85 5.81 -1.45
C GLY A 389 -17.29 5.32 -1.15
N THR A 390 -17.58 4.03 -1.39
CA THR A 390 -18.86 3.39 -1.01
C THR A 390 -18.98 3.10 0.49
N HIS A 391 -17.89 3.18 1.27
CA HIS A 391 -17.93 2.94 2.71
C HIS A 391 -18.73 3.99 3.49
N TRP A 392 -19.44 3.58 4.54
CA TRP A 392 -20.43 4.41 5.26
C TRP A 392 -19.83 5.69 5.86
N VAL A 393 -18.54 5.68 6.21
CA VAL A 393 -17.83 6.85 6.78
C VAL A 393 -17.86 8.05 5.83
N PHE A 394 -17.91 7.82 4.51
CA PHE A 394 -18.01 8.88 3.51
C PHE A 394 -19.45 9.32 3.17
N SER A 395 -20.47 8.71 3.80
CA SER A 395 -21.88 9.05 3.56
C SER A 395 -22.20 10.56 3.71
N PRO A 396 -21.64 11.31 4.69
CA PRO A 396 -21.89 12.75 4.81
C PRO A 396 -21.46 13.60 3.60
N PHE A 397 -20.52 13.10 2.78
CA PHE A 397 -20.06 13.80 1.58
C PHE A 397 -20.96 13.54 0.36
N ARG A 398 -21.77 12.47 0.38
CA ARG A 398 -22.67 12.08 -0.73
C ARG A 398 -23.83 13.06 -0.95
N SER A 399 -24.06 13.98 -0.01
CA SER A 399 -25.00 15.08 -0.20
C SER A 399 -24.51 16.14 -1.20
N PHE A 400 -23.22 16.12 -1.60
CA PHE A 400 -22.64 17.11 -2.51
C PHE A 400 -21.48 16.59 -3.39
N MET A 401 -21.10 15.31 -3.30
CA MET A 401 -20.11 14.64 -4.14
C MET A 401 -20.59 13.27 -4.60
N THR A 402 -20.21 12.84 -5.80
CA THR A 402 -20.46 11.47 -6.27
C THR A 402 -19.49 10.47 -5.60
N VAL A 403 -19.74 9.16 -5.74
CA VAL A 403 -18.86 8.12 -5.16
C VAL A 403 -17.45 8.19 -5.77
N GLU A 404 -17.36 8.45 -7.07
CA GLU A 404 -16.11 8.57 -7.83
C GLU A 404 -15.33 9.81 -7.39
N GLN A 405 -16.02 10.94 -7.17
CA GLN A 405 -15.42 12.15 -6.60
C GLN A 405 -14.93 11.94 -5.16
N ILE A 406 -15.67 11.19 -4.34
CA ILE A 406 -15.24 10.82 -2.98
C ILE A 406 -13.99 9.94 -3.03
N THR A 407 -13.96 8.90 -3.87
CA THR A 407 -12.79 8.04 -4.06
C THR A 407 -11.59 8.85 -4.55
N LEU A 408 -11.72 9.66 -5.60
CA LEU A 408 -10.56 10.39 -6.14
C LEU A 408 -10.10 11.53 -5.22
N ILE A 409 -11.01 12.38 -4.74
CA ILE A 409 -10.65 13.59 -4.00
C ILE A 409 -10.38 13.28 -2.52
N LEU A 410 -11.28 12.58 -1.83
CA LEU A 410 -11.21 12.42 -0.38
C LEU A 410 -10.36 11.22 0.07
N VAL A 411 -10.40 10.10 -0.65
CA VAL A 411 -9.52 8.95 -0.36
C VAL A 411 -8.12 9.20 -0.93
N HIS A 412 -8.00 9.46 -2.23
CA HIS A 412 -6.70 9.47 -2.89
C HIS A 412 -5.93 10.78 -2.74
N VAL A 413 -6.47 11.89 -3.25
CA VAL A 413 -5.77 13.19 -3.24
C VAL A 413 -5.58 13.71 -1.81
N CYS A 414 -6.64 13.75 -1.00
CA CYS A 414 -6.54 14.16 0.41
C CYS A 414 -5.69 13.19 1.25
N GLY A 415 -5.73 11.87 0.99
CA GLY A 415 -4.88 10.89 1.68
C GLY A 415 -3.39 11.07 1.36
N LEU A 416 -3.05 11.32 0.09
CA LEU A 416 -1.70 11.64 -0.36
C LEU A 416 -1.17 12.95 0.26
N ILE A 417 -1.97 14.02 0.19
CA ILE A 417 -1.63 15.32 0.78
C ILE A 417 -1.49 15.20 2.30
N PHE A 418 -2.36 14.45 2.97
CA PHE A 418 -2.26 14.20 4.40
C PHE A 418 -0.93 13.55 4.76
N ASP A 419 -0.60 12.39 4.19
CA ASP A 419 0.61 11.65 4.57
C ASP A 419 1.90 12.42 4.22
N LEU A 420 1.95 13.11 3.09
CA LEU A 420 3.12 13.94 2.72
C LEU A 420 3.33 15.14 3.66
N PHE A 421 2.27 15.78 4.14
CA PHE A 421 2.39 17.08 4.83
C PHE A 421 2.09 17.07 6.32
N ILE A 422 1.33 16.09 6.86
CA ILE A 422 0.87 16.10 8.26
C ILE A 422 2.02 16.18 9.26
N GLY A 423 3.12 15.47 8.99
CA GLY A 423 4.32 15.49 9.83
C GLY A 423 4.93 16.89 9.97
N PHE A 424 4.93 17.68 8.89
CA PHE A 424 5.38 19.08 8.93
C PHE A 424 4.35 19.98 9.65
N VAL A 425 3.05 19.80 9.36
CA VAL A 425 1.95 20.57 9.96
C VAL A 425 1.93 20.42 11.49
N LEU A 426 2.17 19.21 12.01
CA LEU A 426 2.30 18.92 13.44
C LEU A 426 3.58 19.49 14.08
N PHE A 427 4.65 19.67 13.30
CA PHE A 427 5.93 20.13 13.83
C PHE A 427 5.91 21.61 14.22
N PHE A 428 5.34 22.48 13.38
CA PHE A 428 5.40 23.94 13.57
C PHE A 428 4.32 24.47 14.53
N ASP A 429 4.70 25.33 15.47
CA ASP A 429 3.80 25.77 16.57
C ASP A 429 2.50 26.41 16.09
N ARG A 430 2.52 27.14 14.97
CA ARG A 430 1.35 27.86 14.42
C ARG A 430 0.34 26.95 13.71
N SER A 431 0.78 25.86 13.09
CA SER A 431 -0.08 24.96 12.31
C SER A 431 -0.53 23.73 13.09
N ARG A 432 0.13 23.43 14.21
CA ARG A 432 -0.05 22.19 14.98
C ARG A 432 -1.50 21.90 15.40
N SER A 433 -2.27 22.91 15.81
CA SER A 433 -3.68 22.72 16.19
C SER A 433 -4.53 22.18 15.04
N ILE A 434 -4.30 22.67 13.82
CA ILE A 434 -4.94 22.20 12.59
C ILE A 434 -4.47 20.77 12.26
N GLY A 435 -3.16 20.51 12.39
CA GLY A 435 -2.59 19.17 12.22
C GLY A 435 -3.15 18.14 13.20
N ILE A 436 -3.34 18.52 14.48
CA ILE A 436 -3.94 17.63 15.49
C ILE A 436 -5.37 17.25 15.09
N PHE A 437 -6.19 18.21 14.66
CA PHE A 437 -7.56 17.94 14.22
C PHE A 437 -7.59 16.93 13.06
N PHE A 438 -6.85 17.18 11.97
CA PHE A 438 -6.82 16.28 10.83
C PHE A 438 -6.20 14.92 11.16
N CYS A 439 -5.15 14.87 11.99
CA CYS A 439 -4.51 13.63 12.39
C CYS A 439 -5.43 12.75 13.27
N VAL A 440 -6.20 13.36 14.18
CA VAL A 440 -7.22 12.64 14.96
C VAL A 440 -8.33 12.13 14.05
N ALA A 441 -8.85 12.97 13.15
CA ALA A 441 -9.89 12.58 12.20
C ALA A 441 -9.44 11.42 11.28
N PHE A 442 -8.22 11.48 10.75
CA PHE A 442 -7.65 10.45 9.87
C PHE A 442 -7.52 9.09 10.56
N HIS A 443 -7.00 9.03 11.79
CA HIS A 443 -6.85 7.75 12.49
C HIS A 443 -8.17 7.18 13.02
N LEU A 444 -9.11 8.04 13.43
CA LEU A 444 -10.48 7.60 13.74
C LEU A 444 -11.21 7.10 12.50
N MET A 445 -11.01 7.72 11.33
CA MET A 445 -11.52 7.22 10.06
C MET A 445 -10.88 5.87 9.68
N ASN A 446 -9.56 5.75 9.79
CA ASN A 446 -8.84 4.53 9.43
C ASN A 446 -9.17 3.34 10.34
N SER A 447 -9.46 3.55 11.63
CA SER A 447 -9.93 2.47 12.51
C SER A 447 -11.37 2.00 12.21
N GLN A 448 -12.11 2.71 11.35
CA GLN A 448 -13.43 2.29 10.85
C GLN A 448 -13.37 1.80 9.39
N LEU A 449 -12.37 2.20 8.61
CA LEU A 449 -12.15 1.73 7.23
C LEU A 449 -11.36 0.43 7.14
N PHE A 450 -10.41 0.19 8.07
CA PHE A 450 -9.41 -0.86 7.92
C PHE A 450 -9.16 -1.63 9.22
N ASN A 451 -9.14 -2.96 9.13
CA ASN A 451 -8.76 -3.87 10.23
C ASN A 451 -7.22 -3.96 10.34
N ILE A 452 -6.55 -2.83 10.59
CA ILE A 452 -5.08 -2.71 10.72
C ILE A 452 -4.57 -2.78 12.17
N GLY A 453 -5.36 -3.44 13.03
CA GLY A 453 -5.07 -3.68 14.44
C GLY A 453 -4.85 -2.40 15.24
N MET A 454 -3.97 -2.47 16.24
CA MET A 454 -3.68 -1.39 17.20
C MET A 454 -3.02 -0.12 16.61
N PHE A 455 -2.82 -0.03 15.29
CA PHE A 455 -2.07 1.05 14.66
C PHE A 455 -2.71 2.43 14.85
N SER A 456 -3.98 2.60 14.45
CA SER A 456 -4.68 3.87 14.57
C SER A 456 -4.71 4.40 16.02
N TYR A 457 -4.92 3.50 16.98
CA TYR A 457 -4.90 3.82 18.41
C TYR A 457 -3.50 4.22 18.91
N THR A 458 -2.46 3.53 18.44
CA THR A 458 -1.06 3.89 18.74
C THR A 458 -0.71 5.25 18.17
N MET A 459 -1.03 5.53 16.90
CA MET A 459 -0.78 6.84 16.31
C MET A 459 -1.52 7.95 17.05
N LEU A 460 -2.82 7.76 17.39
CA LEU A 460 -3.58 8.68 18.24
C LEU A 460 -2.89 8.96 19.59
N CYS A 461 -2.41 7.92 20.28
CA CYS A 461 -1.70 8.06 21.55
C CYS A 461 -0.30 8.70 21.42
N THR A 462 0.30 8.72 20.22
CA THR A 462 1.54 9.48 19.99
C THR A 462 1.32 10.98 19.74
N ILE A 463 0.16 11.42 19.22
CA ILE A 463 -0.12 12.84 18.88
C ILE A 463 0.27 13.83 20.00
N PRO A 464 0.01 13.57 21.30
CA PRO A 464 0.40 14.48 22.38
C PRO A 464 1.90 14.75 22.51
N ILE A 465 2.78 13.94 21.90
CA ILE A 465 4.23 14.22 21.89
C ILE A 465 4.60 15.45 21.05
N PHE A 466 3.74 15.89 20.13
CA PHE A 466 3.97 17.10 19.34
C PHE A 466 3.60 18.38 20.11
N PHE A 467 2.79 18.29 21.16
CA PHE A 467 2.38 19.44 21.97
C PHE A 467 3.60 20.08 22.69
N HIS A 468 3.46 21.29 23.21
CA HIS A 468 4.52 21.93 24.00
C HIS A 468 4.93 21.04 25.20
N ASN A 469 6.22 20.82 25.39
CA ASN A 469 6.77 19.75 26.26
C ASN A 469 6.28 19.77 27.73
N ASN A 470 5.81 20.93 28.22
CA ASN A 470 5.25 21.14 29.57
C ASN A 470 3.70 21.13 29.63
N TRP A 471 3.01 20.73 28.56
CA TRP A 471 1.54 20.72 28.51
C TRP A 471 0.89 19.90 29.63
N PRO A 472 1.41 18.73 30.09
CA PRO A 472 0.75 17.97 31.15
C PRO A 472 0.87 18.69 32.50
N ARG A 473 2.04 19.30 32.79
CA ARG A 473 2.26 20.10 34.00
C ARG A 473 1.26 21.26 34.07
N ARG A 474 1.05 21.96 32.95
CA ARG A 474 0.06 23.04 32.80
C ARG A 474 -1.38 22.53 32.92
N PHE A 475 -1.71 21.43 32.23
CA PHE A 475 -3.05 20.84 32.22
C PHE A 475 -3.47 20.36 33.62
N ILE A 476 -2.60 19.62 34.32
CA ILE A 476 -2.85 19.15 35.69
C ILE A 476 -3.07 20.35 36.62
N ARG A 477 -2.13 21.31 36.64
CA ARG A 477 -2.19 22.48 37.52
C ARG A 477 -3.46 23.33 37.31
N ASN A 478 -3.95 23.45 36.08
CA ASN A 478 -5.08 24.31 35.75
C ASN A 478 -6.45 23.62 35.95
N ASN A 479 -6.53 22.29 35.80
CA ASN A 479 -7.82 21.57 35.81
C ASN A 479 -8.06 20.74 37.10
N PHE A 480 -7.03 20.48 37.91
CA PHE A 480 -7.16 19.62 39.10
C PHE A 480 -6.90 20.39 40.41
N PRO A 481 -7.64 20.09 41.49
CA PRO A 481 -7.47 20.75 42.78
C PRO A 481 -6.07 20.48 43.36
N LYS A 482 -5.58 21.44 44.17
CA LYS A 482 -4.17 21.47 44.66
C LYS A 482 -3.70 20.15 45.29
N PHE A 483 -4.58 19.41 45.98
CA PHE A 483 -4.22 18.11 46.57
C PHE A 483 -3.87 17.06 45.50
N VAL A 484 -4.68 16.93 44.44
CA VAL A 484 -4.38 16.02 43.31
C VAL A 484 -3.16 16.51 42.54
N SER A 485 -3.11 17.80 42.23
CA SER A 485 -2.00 18.40 41.48
C SER A 485 -0.64 18.21 42.16
N SER A 486 -0.57 18.23 43.50
CA SER A 486 0.66 18.00 44.27
C SER A 486 1.11 16.53 44.38
N LEU A 487 0.26 15.56 43.99
CA LEU A 487 0.69 14.17 43.83
C LEU A 487 1.61 14.03 42.61
N PHE A 488 1.21 14.65 41.48
CA PHE A 488 1.87 14.54 40.18
C PHE A 488 2.94 15.62 39.94
N VAL A 489 2.70 16.87 40.34
CA VAL A 489 3.56 18.03 40.10
C VAL A 489 4.02 18.62 41.43
N LYS A 490 5.33 18.54 41.71
CA LYS A 490 5.90 18.98 43.01
C LYS A 490 6.68 20.30 42.94
N SER A 491 7.06 20.73 41.74
CA SER A 491 7.67 22.03 41.48
C SER A 491 7.23 22.57 40.12
N ASP A 492 7.22 23.90 40.01
CA ASP A 492 6.84 24.60 38.78
C ASP A 492 7.89 24.47 37.68
N THR A 493 9.18 24.35 38.04
CA THR A 493 10.29 24.00 37.15
C THR A 493 10.79 22.57 37.42
N PRO A 494 11.26 21.84 36.39
CA PRO A 494 12.01 20.59 36.57
C PRO A 494 13.41 20.83 37.17
N GLN A 495 13.99 19.81 37.79
CA GLN A 495 15.35 19.85 38.34
C GLN A 495 16.44 19.91 37.24
N TYR A 496 17.61 20.47 37.56
CA TYR A 496 18.80 20.39 36.71
C TYR A 496 19.28 18.96 36.49
N SER A 497 19.82 18.68 35.30
CA SER A 497 20.14 17.34 34.82
C SER A 497 21.53 17.28 34.19
N GLU A 498 22.37 16.32 34.62
CA GLU A 498 23.72 16.07 34.08
C GLU A 498 23.73 15.67 32.59
N SER A 499 22.55 15.40 32.01
CA SER A 499 22.36 15.05 30.60
C SER A 499 21.93 16.24 29.73
N CYS A 500 21.84 17.45 30.29
CA CYS A 500 21.46 18.67 29.60
C CYS A 500 22.59 19.71 29.60
N LEU A 501 22.60 20.56 28.57
CA LEU A 501 23.48 21.72 28.45
C LEU A 501 22.69 23.02 28.60
N TYR A 502 23.12 23.85 29.55
CA TYR A 502 22.47 25.08 29.95
C TYR A 502 23.24 26.31 29.47
N SER A 503 22.51 27.35 29.06
CA SER A 503 23.07 28.69 28.88
C SER A 503 23.46 29.30 30.23
N LYS A 504 24.32 30.33 30.19
CA LYS A 504 24.59 31.18 31.34
C LYS A 504 23.34 31.94 31.79
N ASP A 505 22.39 32.17 30.88
CA ASP A 505 21.21 32.99 31.14
C ASP A 505 20.02 32.15 31.64
N ASP A 506 19.93 30.88 31.23
CA ASP A 506 18.98 29.91 31.81
C ASP A 506 19.16 29.85 33.34
N ILE A 507 20.42 29.66 33.79
CA ILE A 507 20.80 29.56 35.20
C ILE A 507 20.43 30.85 35.96
N LYS A 508 20.74 32.03 35.40
CA LYS A 508 20.40 33.33 36.00
C LYS A 508 18.89 33.56 36.11
N SER A 509 18.12 33.14 35.10
CA SER A 509 16.68 33.40 35.05
C SER A 509 15.94 32.71 36.22
N GLU A 510 16.39 31.52 36.62
CA GLU A 510 15.81 30.80 37.76
C GLU A 510 16.23 31.40 39.11
N ASP A 511 17.47 31.91 39.24
CA ASP A 511 17.94 32.63 40.43
C ASP A 511 17.22 33.98 40.64
N GLN A 512 16.99 34.74 39.56
CA GLN A 512 16.25 36.01 39.62
C GLN A 512 14.77 35.80 39.95
N THR A 513 14.13 34.77 39.39
CA THR A 513 12.72 34.46 39.70
C THR A 513 12.55 34.04 41.17
N ARG A 514 13.57 33.41 41.78
CA ARG A 514 13.57 33.07 43.21
C ARG A 514 13.68 34.26 44.16
N THR A 515 14.29 35.37 43.76
CA THR A 515 14.64 36.45 44.73
C THR A 515 13.41 37.19 45.30
N GLN A 516 12.25 37.05 44.65
CA GLN A 516 10.96 37.58 45.14
C GLN A 516 10.20 36.59 46.05
N SER A 517 10.53 35.29 46.03
CA SER A 517 9.90 34.27 46.87
C SER A 517 10.75 33.98 48.12
N LYS A 518 10.33 34.48 49.29
CA LYS A 518 11.00 34.20 50.58
C LYS A 518 10.85 32.72 51.00
N SER A 519 11.74 31.85 50.54
CA SER A 519 11.86 30.46 51.00
C SER A 519 13.32 29.99 50.92
N THR A 520 13.99 29.90 52.07
CA THR A 520 15.44 29.71 52.17
C THR A 520 15.85 28.24 52.08
N THR A 521 15.67 27.63 50.90
CA THR A 521 16.20 26.28 50.60
C THR A 521 17.00 26.32 49.30
N VAL A 522 18.33 26.30 49.39
CA VAL A 522 19.22 26.23 48.22
C VAL A 522 18.95 24.94 47.45
N ASN A 523 18.60 25.06 46.17
CA ASN A 523 18.26 23.89 45.36
C ASN A 523 19.54 23.10 45.03
N SER A 524 19.78 22.00 45.75
CA SER A 524 21.03 21.21 45.67
C SER A 524 21.27 20.49 44.32
N SER A 525 20.42 20.77 43.32
CA SER A 525 20.51 20.29 41.95
C SER A 525 21.34 21.21 41.03
N VAL A 526 21.57 22.49 41.35
CA VAL A 526 22.30 23.44 40.44
C VAL A 526 23.71 22.94 40.07
N LYS A 527 24.37 22.16 40.94
CA LYS A 527 25.65 21.48 40.64
C LYS A 527 25.60 20.46 39.49
N TYR A 528 24.42 20.11 38.99
CA TYR A 528 24.21 19.26 37.81
C TYR A 528 24.02 20.06 36.51
N ALA A 529 24.05 21.40 36.56
CA ALA A 529 23.93 22.27 35.40
C ALA A 529 25.26 22.37 34.63
N HIS A 530 25.41 21.64 33.53
CA HIS A 530 26.59 21.73 32.68
C HIS A 530 26.45 22.85 31.64
N THR A 531 27.45 23.75 31.56
CA THR A 531 27.54 24.82 30.54
C THR A 531 28.54 24.52 29.43
N LYS A 532 29.22 23.36 29.47
CA LYS A 532 30.19 22.88 28.48
C LYS A 532 29.87 21.42 28.08
N PRO A 533 30.03 21.06 26.80
CA PRO A 533 29.69 19.72 26.31
C PRO A 533 30.65 18.63 26.81
N THR A 534 30.09 17.59 27.42
CA THR A 534 30.84 16.39 27.85
C THR A 534 30.83 15.30 26.77
N PHE A 535 31.61 14.23 26.96
CA PHE A 535 31.62 13.08 26.04
C PHE A 535 30.22 12.48 25.83
N ARG A 536 29.41 12.35 26.90
CA ARG A 536 28.03 11.81 26.80
C ARG A 536 27.15 12.65 25.88
N HIS A 537 27.20 13.97 25.99
CA HIS A 537 26.44 14.87 25.12
C HIS A 537 26.84 14.70 23.64
N LYS A 538 28.15 14.58 23.34
CA LYS A 538 28.63 14.27 21.98
C LYS A 538 28.12 12.91 21.50
N PHE A 539 28.30 11.87 22.31
CA PHE A 539 27.94 10.48 21.99
C PHE A 539 26.45 10.31 21.67
N PHE A 540 25.55 10.78 22.55
CA PHE A 540 24.10 10.67 22.31
C PHE A 540 23.63 11.56 21.15
N THR A 541 24.27 12.71 20.89
CA THR A 541 23.96 13.52 19.69
C THR A 541 24.35 12.79 18.40
N ILE A 542 25.52 12.13 18.38
CA ILE A 542 25.98 11.35 17.24
C ILE A 542 25.05 10.14 17.00
N ILE A 543 24.71 9.39 18.04
CA ILE A 543 23.75 8.26 17.94
C ILE A 543 22.38 8.76 17.45
N SER A 544 21.90 9.90 17.94
CA SER A 544 20.65 10.51 17.44
C SER A 544 20.73 10.77 15.94
N VAL A 545 21.81 11.38 15.44
CA VAL A 545 22.00 11.67 14.01
C VAL A 545 22.13 10.39 13.19
N LEU A 546 22.88 9.39 13.66
CA LEU A 546 23.02 8.10 12.98
C LEU A 546 21.66 7.37 12.86
N TYR A 547 20.86 7.36 13.91
CA TYR A 547 19.51 6.77 13.89
C TYR A 547 18.58 7.48 12.90
N LEU A 548 18.59 8.82 12.88
CA LEU A 548 17.82 9.61 11.90
C LEU A 548 18.24 9.29 10.45
N MET A 549 19.54 9.04 10.21
CA MET A 549 20.05 8.63 8.91
C MET A 549 19.64 7.19 8.55
N GLU A 550 19.82 6.24 9.47
CA GLU A 550 19.45 4.83 9.28
C GLU A 550 17.99 4.68 8.86
N GLN A 551 17.08 5.28 9.63
CA GLN A 551 15.63 5.27 9.37
C GLN A 551 15.22 6.07 8.11
N SER A 552 16.13 6.84 7.51
CA SER A 552 15.91 7.53 6.23
C SER A 552 16.34 6.72 4.99
N PHE A 553 17.14 5.66 5.15
CA PHE A 553 17.82 5.01 4.02
C PHE A 553 17.72 3.47 3.98
N LEU A 554 17.28 2.79 5.04
CA LEU A 554 17.29 1.32 5.12
C LEU A 554 15.89 0.68 5.13
N PRO A 555 15.33 0.32 3.95
CA PRO A 555 14.30 -0.69 3.86
C PRO A 555 14.94 -2.07 4.06
N TYR A 556 14.75 -2.69 5.23
CA TYR A 556 15.26 -4.03 5.56
C TYR A 556 14.49 -5.18 4.85
N SER A 557 14.10 -4.99 3.59
CA SER A 557 13.21 -5.88 2.84
C SER A 557 13.91 -7.10 2.23
N HIS A 558 14.35 -7.99 3.12
CA HIS A 558 14.57 -9.43 2.91
C HIS A 558 15.77 -9.93 2.07
N PHE A 559 16.59 -10.77 2.69
CA PHE A 559 17.48 -11.71 2.01
C PHE A 559 16.73 -13.04 1.76
N ILE A 560 16.84 -13.62 0.57
CA ILE A 560 16.28 -14.96 0.28
C ILE A 560 17.28 -16.03 0.74
N THR A 561 16.80 -17.06 1.44
CA THR A 561 17.59 -18.19 1.95
C THR A 561 18.09 -19.07 0.81
N LYS A 562 19.33 -19.56 0.88
CA LYS A 562 19.88 -20.53 -0.09
C LYS A 562 19.84 -21.95 0.47
N LEU A 563 19.22 -22.88 -0.25
CA LEU A 563 19.17 -24.29 0.17
C LEU A 563 20.51 -25.03 -0.06
N ASN A 564 21.41 -24.47 -0.87
CA ASN A 564 22.80 -24.94 -1.03
C ASN A 564 23.56 -24.96 0.32
N GLU A 565 23.26 -24.02 1.22
CA GLU A 565 23.83 -23.97 2.57
C GLU A 565 23.39 -25.17 3.45
N HIS A 566 22.40 -25.94 2.97
CA HIS A 566 21.86 -27.16 3.57
C HIS A 566 22.13 -28.42 2.70
N GLY A 567 22.96 -28.31 1.65
CA GLY A 567 23.41 -29.44 0.82
C GLY A 567 22.49 -29.81 -0.36
N TYR A 568 21.51 -28.99 -0.72
CA TYR A 568 20.59 -29.23 -1.84
C TYR A 568 21.01 -28.46 -3.10
N ASP A 569 22.07 -28.92 -3.76
CA ASP A 569 22.68 -28.23 -4.91
C ASP A 569 22.03 -28.52 -6.29
N ASN A 570 21.13 -29.51 -6.37
CA ASN A 570 20.51 -29.99 -7.62
C ASN A 570 19.00 -29.72 -7.68
N ILE A 571 18.55 -28.52 -7.28
CA ILE A 571 17.14 -28.12 -7.32
C ILE A 571 17.02 -26.75 -8.00
N ASP A 572 16.20 -26.68 -9.06
CA ASP A 572 15.72 -25.43 -9.64
C ASP A 572 14.35 -25.10 -9.04
N LEU A 573 14.14 -23.86 -8.59
CA LEU A 573 12.86 -23.36 -8.11
C LEU A 573 12.37 -22.21 -9.02
N LYS A 574 11.62 -22.58 -10.06
CA LYS A 574 11.04 -21.66 -11.04
C LYS A 574 9.57 -21.40 -10.74
N PHE A 575 9.17 -20.14 -10.77
CA PHE A 575 7.80 -19.71 -10.45
C PHE A 575 7.09 -19.16 -11.68
N ASP A 576 6.00 -19.81 -12.05
CA ASP A 576 4.99 -19.24 -12.93
C ASP A 576 3.88 -18.60 -12.07
N ILE A 577 3.80 -17.26 -12.07
CA ILE A 577 2.83 -16.50 -11.27
C ILE A 577 2.15 -15.46 -12.16
N TRP A 578 0.87 -15.71 -12.46
CA TRP A 578 -0.02 -14.79 -13.16
C TRP A 578 -0.91 -14.04 -12.18
N ARG A 579 -1.19 -12.76 -12.46
CA ARG A 579 -2.10 -11.96 -11.65
C ARG A 579 -2.70 -10.79 -12.43
N SER A 580 -4.01 -10.60 -12.33
CA SER A 580 -4.65 -9.30 -12.56
C SER A 580 -4.54 -8.45 -11.29
N MET A 581 -4.13 -7.19 -11.44
CA MET A 581 -4.08 -6.22 -10.34
C MET A 581 -4.89 -4.97 -10.72
N ASN A 582 -5.82 -4.57 -9.84
CA ASN A 582 -6.68 -3.41 -10.00
C ASN A 582 -7.34 -3.35 -11.40
N GLY A 583 -7.97 -4.46 -11.84
CA GLY A 583 -8.70 -4.54 -13.10
C GLY A 583 -7.86 -4.51 -14.40
N ARG A 584 -6.54 -4.72 -14.33
CA ARG A 584 -5.69 -4.90 -15.52
C ARG A 584 -5.82 -6.31 -16.11
N PHE A 585 -5.24 -6.51 -17.31
CA PHE A 585 -4.92 -7.84 -17.84
C PHE A 585 -4.26 -8.73 -16.78
N ASN A 586 -4.48 -10.04 -16.87
CA ASN A 586 -3.64 -11.00 -16.15
C ASN A 586 -2.26 -11.01 -16.80
N GLN A 587 -1.23 -10.68 -16.02
CA GLN A 587 0.15 -10.70 -16.47
C GLN A 587 1.06 -11.46 -15.51
N ARG A 588 2.16 -11.98 -16.04
CA ARG A 588 3.24 -12.56 -15.25
C ARG A 588 3.81 -11.55 -14.25
N GLN A 589 4.10 -12.01 -13.04
CA GLN A 589 4.77 -11.23 -11.98
C GLN A 589 6.26 -11.61 -11.84
N VAL A 590 6.62 -12.84 -12.24
CA VAL A 590 7.98 -13.40 -12.21
C VAL A 590 8.36 -13.85 -13.62
N ASP A 591 9.65 -13.83 -13.97
CA ASP A 591 10.17 -14.51 -15.16
C ASP A 591 10.32 -16.02 -14.88
N PRO A 592 9.50 -16.90 -15.48
CA PRO A 592 9.48 -18.33 -15.16
C PRO A 592 10.78 -19.06 -15.59
N ARG A 593 11.65 -18.38 -16.35
CA ARG A 593 12.92 -18.96 -16.83
C ARG A 593 14.04 -18.84 -15.81
N VAL A 594 13.94 -17.90 -14.86
CA VAL A 594 14.96 -17.68 -13.82
C VAL A 594 14.72 -18.62 -12.66
N ASP A 595 15.75 -19.37 -12.26
CA ASP A 595 15.73 -20.10 -11.00
C ASP A 595 15.82 -19.12 -9.81
N LEU A 596 14.79 -19.12 -8.96
CA LEU A 596 14.74 -18.26 -7.78
C LEU A 596 15.63 -18.72 -6.62
N LEU A 597 16.23 -19.91 -6.70
CA LEU A 597 17.08 -20.45 -5.65
C LEU A 597 18.57 -20.07 -5.83
N ASN A 598 19.14 -20.33 -7.01
CA ASN A 598 20.57 -20.15 -7.30
C ASN A 598 20.85 -18.86 -8.07
N GLU A 599 19.99 -18.48 -9.02
CA GLU A 599 20.26 -17.38 -9.98
C GLU A 599 19.67 -16.01 -9.59
N ALA A 600 18.56 -15.99 -8.83
CA ALA A 600 17.83 -14.78 -8.45
C ALA A 600 18.62 -13.84 -7.54
N LYS A 601 19.40 -12.95 -8.16
CA LYS A 601 20.06 -11.83 -7.49
C LYS A 601 19.02 -10.82 -7.04
N TRP A 602 19.09 -10.44 -5.77
CA TRP A 602 18.34 -9.31 -5.20
C TRP A 602 19.33 -8.30 -4.59
N SER A 603 18.92 -7.02 -4.54
CA SER A 603 19.71 -5.92 -4.01
C SER A 603 18.77 -4.77 -3.62
N PRO A 604 19.01 -4.07 -2.49
CA PRO A 604 18.27 -2.85 -2.15
C PRO A 604 18.69 -1.63 -3.01
N PHE A 605 19.67 -1.80 -3.92
CA PHE A 605 20.27 -0.71 -4.71
C PHE A 605 20.20 -0.94 -6.24
N SER A 606 19.50 -1.97 -6.72
CA SER A 606 19.31 -2.23 -8.16
C SER A 606 18.05 -3.03 -8.43
N ASP A 607 17.42 -2.81 -9.58
CA ASP A 607 16.17 -3.47 -9.96
C ASP A 607 16.29 -5.00 -9.98
N THR A 608 15.20 -5.66 -9.59
CA THR A 608 15.14 -7.11 -9.42
C THR A 608 14.79 -7.77 -10.77
N SER A 609 15.81 -8.25 -11.49
CA SER A 609 15.68 -8.67 -12.90
C SER A 609 14.73 -9.83 -13.18
N TRP A 610 14.37 -10.61 -12.15
CA TRP A 610 13.42 -11.73 -12.23
C TRP A 610 11.98 -11.35 -11.89
N LEU A 611 11.74 -10.14 -11.36
CA LEU A 611 10.38 -9.58 -11.26
C LEU A 611 10.01 -8.91 -12.58
N LYS A 612 8.79 -9.16 -13.05
CA LYS A 612 8.24 -8.51 -14.23
C LYS A 612 7.70 -7.13 -13.87
N PRO A 613 7.93 -6.10 -14.72
CA PRO A 613 7.32 -4.79 -14.50
C PRO A 613 5.80 -4.87 -14.67
N LEU A 614 5.08 -4.05 -13.92
CA LEU A 614 3.65 -3.83 -14.13
C LEU A 614 3.45 -3.11 -15.46
N LEU A 615 2.58 -3.62 -16.32
CA LEU A 615 2.26 -3.08 -17.64
C LEU A 615 1.38 -1.83 -17.53
N THR A 616 1.94 -0.76 -16.97
CA THR A 616 1.24 0.51 -16.71
C THR A 616 0.82 1.22 -17.99
N ASN A 617 1.51 0.98 -19.12
CA ASN A 617 1.11 1.44 -20.45
C ASN A 617 -0.23 0.85 -20.92
N LEU A 618 -0.68 -0.27 -20.35
CA LEU A 618 -1.98 -0.89 -20.65
C LEU A 618 -3.09 -0.46 -19.68
N SER A 619 -2.88 0.59 -18.86
CA SER A 619 -3.89 1.00 -17.87
C SER A 619 -5.19 1.50 -18.50
N ASP A 620 -5.12 2.15 -19.67
CA ASP A 620 -6.28 2.68 -20.39
C ASP A 620 -7.22 1.58 -20.91
N TRP A 621 -6.69 0.36 -21.10
CA TRP A 621 -7.50 -0.81 -21.46
C TRP A 621 -8.51 -1.21 -20.39
N ARG A 622 -8.37 -0.78 -19.12
CA ARG A 622 -9.30 -1.09 -18.01
C ARG A 622 -10.77 -0.88 -18.40
N THR A 623 -11.10 0.31 -18.90
CA THR A 623 -12.46 0.68 -19.31
C THR A 623 -12.89 -0.08 -20.56
N ARG A 624 -11.97 -0.33 -21.50
CA ARG A 624 -12.25 -1.08 -22.73
C ARG A 624 -12.51 -2.57 -22.47
N MET A 625 -11.79 -3.19 -21.53
CA MET A 625 -12.03 -4.57 -21.09
C MET A 625 -13.40 -4.71 -20.40
N GLN A 626 -13.77 -3.75 -19.53
CA GLN A 626 -15.12 -3.71 -18.94
C GLN A 626 -16.22 -3.53 -19.98
N GLN A 627 -15.99 -2.70 -21.02
CA GLN A 627 -16.92 -2.58 -22.15
C GLN A 627 -17.07 -3.90 -22.91
N ILE A 628 -15.97 -4.59 -23.22
CA ILE A 628 -15.98 -5.89 -23.91
C ILE A 628 -16.67 -6.98 -23.07
N GLU A 629 -16.40 -7.03 -21.76
CA GLU A 629 -17.05 -7.94 -20.80
C GLU A 629 -18.59 -7.74 -20.81
N ASN A 630 -19.04 -6.49 -20.71
CA ASN A 630 -20.46 -6.14 -20.76
C ASN A 630 -21.08 -6.45 -22.14
N ASP A 631 -20.40 -6.10 -23.23
CA ASP A 631 -20.89 -6.30 -24.61
C ASP A 631 -20.96 -7.78 -25.02
N LEU A 632 -20.22 -8.67 -24.37
CA LEU A 632 -20.31 -10.12 -24.55
C LEU A 632 -21.42 -10.70 -23.66
N SER A 633 -21.46 -10.33 -22.37
CA SER A 633 -22.52 -10.77 -21.45
C SER A 633 -23.93 -10.33 -21.87
N ASN A 634 -24.05 -9.17 -22.55
CA ASN A 634 -25.31 -8.70 -23.15
C ASN A 634 -25.76 -9.53 -24.37
N LYS A 635 -24.89 -10.36 -24.98
CA LYS A 635 -25.20 -11.19 -26.16
C LYS A 635 -25.50 -12.64 -25.82
N SER A 636 -24.87 -13.18 -24.77
CA SER A 636 -25.16 -14.50 -24.20
C SER A 636 -24.77 -14.48 -22.72
N GLN A 637 -25.59 -15.09 -21.87
CA GLN A 637 -25.44 -15.00 -20.41
C GLN A 637 -24.32 -15.90 -19.87
N ASP A 638 -23.92 -16.89 -20.66
CA ASP A 638 -23.05 -18.02 -20.30
C ASP A 638 -21.59 -17.82 -20.80
N VAL A 639 -21.24 -16.56 -21.09
CA VAL A 639 -19.93 -16.15 -21.61
C VAL A 639 -19.03 -15.65 -20.48
N LEU A 640 -17.93 -16.36 -20.24
CA LEU A 640 -16.84 -15.90 -19.38
C LEU A 640 -15.69 -15.36 -20.24
N VAL A 641 -15.06 -14.27 -19.80
CA VAL A 641 -13.99 -13.60 -20.54
C VAL A 641 -12.79 -13.39 -19.64
N THR A 642 -11.61 -13.89 -20.05
CA THR A 642 -10.36 -13.62 -19.34
C THR A 642 -9.34 -12.93 -20.24
N PHE A 643 -8.98 -11.71 -19.85
CA PHE A 643 -7.97 -10.89 -20.51
C PHE A 643 -6.56 -11.24 -19.99
N VAL A 644 -5.64 -11.46 -20.92
CA VAL A 644 -4.24 -11.86 -20.66
C VAL A 644 -3.28 -10.92 -21.40
N ALA A 645 -2.15 -10.60 -20.77
CA ALA A 645 -1.04 -9.91 -21.42
C ALA A 645 0.31 -10.54 -21.01
N ASP A 646 1.11 -10.96 -21.98
CA ASP A 646 2.43 -11.57 -21.74
C ASP A 646 3.56 -10.88 -22.50
N PHE A 647 4.79 -11.11 -22.06
CA PHE A 647 6.01 -10.45 -22.49
C PHE A 647 6.67 -11.16 -23.70
N PRO A 648 7.44 -10.43 -24.53
CA PRO A 648 8.19 -10.99 -25.65
C PRO A 648 9.01 -12.23 -25.30
N GLY A 649 8.84 -13.31 -26.09
CA GLY A 649 9.59 -14.55 -25.92
C GLY A 649 9.21 -15.37 -24.67
N LEU A 650 8.01 -15.16 -24.13
CA LEU A 650 7.33 -16.06 -23.20
C LEU A 650 6.09 -16.68 -23.87
N HIS A 651 5.55 -17.72 -23.25
CA HIS A 651 4.29 -18.35 -23.66
C HIS A 651 3.43 -18.65 -22.45
N LEU A 652 2.11 -18.75 -22.67
CA LEU A 652 1.16 -19.33 -21.73
C LEU A 652 0.81 -20.75 -22.23
N GLU A 653 1.26 -21.76 -21.50
CA GLU A 653 0.70 -23.11 -21.55
C GLU A 653 -0.60 -23.11 -20.73
N ASN A 654 -1.73 -23.53 -21.31
CA ASN A 654 -2.99 -23.69 -20.58
C ASN A 654 -3.76 -24.92 -21.08
N PHE A 655 -4.59 -25.49 -20.22
CA PHE A 655 -5.51 -26.58 -20.54
C PHE A 655 -6.95 -26.06 -20.74
N ILE A 656 -7.69 -26.63 -21.68
CA ILE A 656 -9.12 -26.33 -21.88
C ILE A 656 -9.96 -27.54 -21.43
N PRO A 657 -10.81 -27.44 -20.39
CA PRO A 657 -11.74 -28.50 -20.03
C PRO A 657 -12.69 -28.89 -21.17
N TYR A 658 -13.14 -30.15 -21.18
CA TYR A 658 -14.00 -30.70 -22.24
C TYR A 658 -15.31 -29.91 -22.44
N ASP A 659 -15.86 -29.32 -21.40
CA ASP A 659 -17.20 -28.70 -21.41
C ASP A 659 -17.19 -27.22 -21.84
N LEU A 660 -16.00 -26.64 -22.09
CA LEU A 660 -15.82 -25.25 -22.51
C LEU A 660 -15.49 -25.14 -24.01
N ASN A 661 -16.37 -24.51 -24.78
CA ASN A 661 -15.99 -24.02 -26.11
C ASN A 661 -15.20 -22.72 -25.96
N THR A 662 -13.93 -22.73 -26.39
CA THR A 662 -12.99 -21.64 -26.12
C THR A 662 -12.47 -20.99 -27.39
N THR A 663 -12.60 -19.66 -27.46
CA THR A 663 -12.03 -18.83 -28.53
C THR A 663 -10.96 -17.89 -27.97
N ILE A 664 -9.81 -17.80 -28.62
CA ILE A 664 -8.79 -16.76 -28.38
C ILE A 664 -8.98 -15.63 -29.39
N GLU A 665 -8.95 -14.38 -28.95
CA GLU A 665 -8.97 -13.17 -29.79
C GLU A 665 -7.81 -12.23 -29.44
N VAL A 666 -7.08 -11.75 -30.46
CA VAL A 666 -5.93 -10.84 -30.27
C VAL A 666 -6.40 -9.40 -30.14
N LEU A 667 -5.99 -8.74 -29.06
CA LEU A 667 -6.39 -7.37 -28.71
C LEU A 667 -5.27 -6.34 -29.00
N GLU A 668 -4.00 -6.74 -28.81
CA GLU A 668 -2.82 -5.93 -29.13
C GLU A 668 -1.61 -6.86 -29.35
N GLY A 669 -0.64 -6.46 -30.19
CA GLY A 669 0.55 -7.28 -30.47
C GLY A 669 0.31 -8.39 -31.52
N LYS A 670 1.00 -9.52 -31.36
CA LYS A 670 1.00 -10.65 -32.30
C LYS A 670 1.41 -11.94 -31.58
N ILE A 671 0.61 -12.99 -31.73
CA ILE A 671 0.80 -14.28 -31.05
C ILE A 671 0.90 -15.45 -32.03
N ILE A 672 1.43 -16.58 -31.54
CA ILE A 672 1.23 -17.90 -32.15
C ILE A 672 0.49 -18.77 -31.14
N VAL A 673 -0.62 -19.38 -31.58
CA VAL A 673 -1.33 -20.41 -30.83
C VAL A 673 -0.92 -21.77 -31.40
N GLU A 674 -0.38 -22.64 -30.57
CA GLU A 674 0.00 -24.02 -30.89
C GLU A 674 -0.97 -24.99 -30.21
N HIS A 675 -1.66 -25.80 -31.01
CA HIS A 675 -2.47 -26.92 -30.53
C HIS A 675 -1.56 -28.14 -30.38
N ILE A 676 -1.37 -28.65 -29.15
CA ILE A 676 -0.29 -29.61 -28.87
C ILE A 676 -0.61 -30.98 -29.47
N SER A 677 -1.83 -31.49 -29.33
CA SER A 677 -2.21 -32.78 -29.91
C SER A 677 -2.34 -32.73 -31.44
N GLU A 678 -2.80 -31.61 -32.03
CA GLU A 678 -2.85 -31.42 -33.49
C GLU A 678 -1.47 -31.13 -34.12
N LYS A 679 -0.48 -30.71 -33.33
CA LYS A 679 0.85 -30.21 -33.78
C LYS A 679 0.73 -29.09 -34.83
N LYS A 680 -0.19 -28.17 -34.57
CA LYS A 680 -0.66 -27.15 -35.52
C LYS A 680 -0.49 -25.76 -34.91
N ASN A 681 0.28 -24.92 -35.59
CA ASN A 681 0.67 -23.61 -35.08
C ASN A 681 0.05 -22.52 -35.95
N MET A 682 -0.80 -21.69 -35.36
CA MET A 682 -1.54 -20.62 -36.02
C MET A 682 -1.03 -19.25 -35.54
N THR A 683 -0.51 -18.45 -36.46
CA THR A 683 -0.10 -17.07 -36.18
C THR A 683 -1.31 -16.15 -36.30
N LEU A 684 -1.51 -15.26 -35.33
CA LEU A 684 -2.66 -14.35 -35.26
C LEU A 684 -2.18 -12.90 -35.07
N ASP A 685 -2.75 -11.98 -35.86
CA ASP A 685 -2.59 -10.52 -35.74
C ASP A 685 -3.79 -9.89 -35.01
N VAL A 686 -3.72 -8.58 -34.71
CA VAL A 686 -4.76 -7.86 -33.95
C VAL A 686 -6.13 -7.94 -34.63
N GLY A 687 -7.12 -8.47 -33.89
CA GLY A 687 -8.48 -8.72 -34.36
C GLY A 687 -8.74 -10.14 -34.89
N ASP A 688 -7.69 -10.93 -35.15
CA ASP A 688 -7.84 -12.34 -35.51
C ASP A 688 -8.33 -13.18 -34.33
N LYS A 689 -9.00 -14.29 -34.65
CA LYS A 689 -9.57 -15.23 -33.67
C LYS A 689 -9.27 -16.68 -34.07
N THR A 690 -9.08 -17.55 -33.08
CA THR A 690 -9.07 -19.00 -33.28
C THR A 690 -9.89 -19.70 -32.21
N ILE A 691 -10.53 -20.81 -32.59
CA ILE A 691 -11.08 -21.78 -31.65
C ILE A 691 -9.94 -22.71 -31.22
N VAL A 692 -9.90 -23.05 -29.94
CA VAL A 692 -8.94 -23.99 -29.34
C VAL A 692 -9.67 -25.31 -29.05
N PRO A 693 -9.06 -26.48 -29.29
CA PRO A 693 -9.68 -27.77 -28.93
C PRO A 693 -9.94 -27.88 -27.42
N ASN A 694 -11.02 -28.56 -27.08
CA ASN A 694 -11.41 -28.91 -25.72
C ASN A 694 -10.81 -30.27 -25.32
N GLY A 695 -10.40 -30.41 -24.05
CA GLY A 695 -9.72 -31.58 -23.52
C GLY A 695 -8.24 -31.73 -23.90
N ASP A 696 -7.61 -30.65 -24.36
CA ASP A 696 -6.19 -30.62 -24.79
C ASP A 696 -5.47 -29.40 -24.18
N TYR A 697 -4.14 -29.43 -24.24
CA TYR A 697 -3.29 -28.27 -23.94
C TYR A 697 -2.98 -27.47 -25.21
N HIS A 698 -2.80 -26.16 -25.03
CA HIS A 698 -2.30 -25.27 -26.06
C HIS A 698 -1.28 -24.28 -25.50
N ASN A 699 -0.35 -23.86 -26.35
CA ASN A 699 0.65 -22.84 -26.03
C ASN A 699 0.34 -21.53 -26.77
N VAL A 700 0.28 -20.41 -26.06
CA VAL A 700 0.16 -19.06 -26.64
C VAL A 700 1.48 -18.32 -26.52
N TYR A 701 2.27 -18.29 -27.60
CA TYR A 701 3.56 -17.62 -27.67
C TYR A 701 3.42 -16.14 -28.01
N THR A 702 4.05 -15.25 -27.23
CA THR A 702 4.17 -13.82 -27.56
C THR A 702 5.38 -13.58 -28.46
N ILE A 703 5.12 -13.27 -29.74
CA ILE A 703 6.16 -13.07 -30.76
C ILE A 703 6.39 -11.61 -31.16
N SER A 704 5.55 -10.69 -30.67
CA SER A 704 5.75 -9.24 -30.80
C SER A 704 6.98 -8.74 -30.01
N SER A 705 7.54 -7.60 -30.42
CA SER A 705 8.63 -6.91 -29.71
C SER A 705 8.17 -6.14 -28.47
N SER A 706 6.88 -5.78 -28.43
CA SER A 706 6.13 -5.36 -27.24
C SER A 706 5.43 -6.56 -26.60
N PRO A 707 4.88 -6.46 -25.38
CA PRO A 707 3.88 -7.40 -24.89
C PRO A 707 2.74 -7.60 -25.89
N SER A 708 2.14 -8.79 -25.88
CA SER A 708 0.89 -9.07 -26.59
C SER A 708 -0.27 -9.18 -25.62
N CYS A 709 -1.41 -8.64 -26.02
CA CYS A 709 -2.66 -8.65 -25.27
C CYS A 709 -3.68 -9.49 -26.05
N TYR A 710 -4.33 -10.42 -25.38
CA TYR A 710 -5.36 -11.28 -25.96
C TYR A 710 -6.42 -11.59 -24.91
N MET A 711 -7.57 -12.08 -25.35
CA MET A 711 -8.59 -12.60 -24.44
C MET A 711 -9.01 -14.00 -24.82
N TYR A 712 -9.27 -14.80 -23.80
CA TYR A 712 -10.06 -16.01 -23.91
C TYR A 712 -11.53 -15.66 -23.73
N VAL A 713 -12.37 -16.15 -24.63
CA VAL A 713 -13.83 -16.14 -24.53
C VAL A 713 -14.26 -17.59 -24.39
N TYR A 714 -14.76 -17.93 -23.21
CA TYR A 714 -15.29 -19.25 -22.86
C TYR A 714 -16.81 -19.22 -22.96
N ILE A 715 -17.39 -20.25 -23.56
CA ILE A 715 -18.83 -20.52 -23.55
C ILE A 715 -19.00 -21.87 -22.86
N ASN A 716 -19.66 -21.88 -21.69
CA ASN A 716 -19.98 -23.12 -20.99
C ASN A 716 -21.10 -23.83 -21.74
N GLN A 717 -20.81 -25.00 -22.34
CA GLN A 717 -21.84 -25.77 -23.04
C GLN A 717 -22.82 -26.41 -22.05
N SER A 718 -22.34 -26.85 -20.89
CA SER A 718 -23.17 -27.47 -19.84
C SER A 718 -24.19 -26.50 -19.25
N ASP A 719 -23.86 -25.24 -18.98
CA ASP A 719 -24.86 -24.27 -18.49
C ASP A 719 -25.99 -24.06 -19.52
N VAL A 720 -25.67 -23.98 -20.82
CA VAL A 720 -26.67 -23.87 -21.89
C VAL A 720 -27.53 -25.14 -21.97
N GLU A 721 -26.95 -26.33 -21.79
CA GLU A 721 -27.72 -27.59 -21.75
C GLU A 721 -28.54 -27.74 -20.46
N ILE A 722 -28.06 -27.27 -19.31
CA ILE A 722 -28.80 -27.26 -18.03
C ILE A 722 -29.95 -26.26 -18.09
N LEU A 723 -29.75 -25.06 -18.64
CA LEU A 723 -30.80 -24.06 -18.86
C LEU A 723 -31.87 -24.58 -19.82
N THR A 724 -31.50 -25.22 -20.92
CA THR A 724 -32.50 -25.80 -21.86
C THR A 724 -33.21 -27.04 -21.29
N LEU A 725 -32.55 -27.85 -20.44
CA LEU A 725 -33.20 -28.90 -19.65
C LEU A 725 -34.15 -28.31 -18.59
N TRP A 726 -33.81 -27.19 -17.96
CA TRP A 726 -34.68 -26.52 -17.00
C TRP A 726 -35.86 -25.80 -17.66
N ASP A 727 -35.69 -25.17 -18.82
CA ASP A 727 -36.83 -24.65 -19.60
C ASP A 727 -37.76 -25.79 -20.02
N LYS A 728 -37.21 -26.94 -20.43
CA LYS A 728 -37.99 -28.14 -20.75
C LYS A 728 -38.76 -28.66 -19.53
N TYR A 729 -38.11 -28.75 -18.36
CA TYR A 729 -38.79 -29.11 -17.10
C TYR A 729 -39.85 -28.08 -16.70
N TYR A 730 -39.56 -26.78 -16.78
CA TYR A 730 -40.48 -25.71 -16.44
C TYR A 730 -41.74 -25.79 -17.30
N ASN A 731 -41.57 -25.90 -18.62
CA ASN A 731 -42.67 -26.07 -19.57
C ASN A 731 -43.48 -27.37 -19.33
N ILE A 732 -42.83 -28.49 -18.97
CA ILE A 732 -43.54 -29.72 -18.59
C ILE A 732 -44.33 -29.52 -17.28
N SER A 733 -43.72 -28.90 -16.28
CA SER A 733 -44.32 -28.69 -14.95
C SER A 733 -45.49 -27.73 -14.99
N ASP A 734 -45.40 -26.61 -15.74
CA ASP A 734 -46.49 -25.66 -15.92
C ASP A 734 -47.62 -26.26 -16.77
N ARG A 735 -47.29 -27.07 -17.79
CA ARG A 735 -48.29 -27.83 -18.56
C ARG A 735 -49.08 -28.79 -17.68
N LEU A 736 -48.42 -29.61 -16.85
CA LEU A 736 -49.08 -30.48 -15.86
C LEU A 736 -49.89 -29.66 -14.83
N LEU A 737 -49.41 -28.48 -14.46
CA LEU A 737 -50.13 -27.59 -13.54
C LEU A 737 -51.40 -27.00 -14.16
N ASN A 738 -51.39 -26.72 -15.47
CA ASN A 738 -52.51 -26.17 -16.24
C ASN A 738 -53.49 -27.27 -16.69
N ASP A 739 -53.01 -28.46 -17.06
CA ASP A 739 -53.85 -29.63 -17.34
C ASP A 739 -54.61 -30.07 -16.06
N THR A 740 -54.01 -29.91 -14.88
CA THR A 740 -54.71 -30.06 -13.57
C THR A 740 -55.49 -28.81 -13.12
N ILE A 741 -55.72 -27.82 -14.01
CA ILE A 741 -56.61 -26.66 -13.77
C ILE A 741 -57.89 -26.74 -14.61
N ASP A 742 -57.91 -27.44 -15.76
CA ASP A 742 -59.13 -27.57 -16.57
C ASP A 742 -60.15 -28.56 -15.93
N ARG A 743 -61.44 -28.25 -16.09
CA ARG A 743 -62.64 -29.11 -15.84
C ARG A 743 -63.00 -29.49 -14.40
N ASN A 744 -63.40 -28.48 -13.61
CA ASN A 744 -64.65 -28.51 -12.82
C ASN A 744 -64.92 -29.69 -11.85
N LYS A 745 -63.90 -30.40 -11.36
CA LYS A 745 -64.00 -31.29 -10.19
C LYS A 745 -62.83 -31.05 -9.24
N PRO A 746 -63.03 -31.17 -7.91
CA PRO A 746 -61.94 -31.23 -6.95
C PRO A 746 -61.28 -32.60 -7.04
N HIS A 747 -60.51 -32.83 -8.11
CA HIS A 747 -59.60 -33.97 -8.17
C HIS A 747 -58.43 -33.63 -7.24
N TYR A 748 -58.32 -34.36 -6.12
CA TYR A 748 -57.03 -34.48 -5.45
C TYR A 748 -56.10 -35.15 -6.46
N PRO A 749 -54.93 -34.55 -6.80
CA PRO A 749 -53.93 -35.23 -7.60
C PRO A 749 -53.64 -36.58 -6.97
N GLU A 750 -53.68 -37.64 -7.75
CA GLU A 750 -53.45 -38.98 -7.21
C GLU A 750 -51.97 -39.08 -6.78
N MET A 751 -51.64 -40.08 -5.96
CA MET A 751 -50.27 -40.17 -5.43
C MET A 751 -49.25 -40.33 -6.58
N GLU A 752 -49.69 -40.92 -7.70
CA GLU A 752 -48.96 -41.01 -8.97
C GLU A 752 -48.71 -39.65 -9.66
N ASP A 753 -49.59 -38.64 -9.54
CA ASP A 753 -49.32 -37.29 -10.08
C ASP A 753 -48.22 -36.58 -9.29
N VAL A 754 -48.27 -36.72 -7.96
CA VAL A 754 -47.26 -36.18 -7.05
C VAL A 754 -45.94 -36.91 -7.24
N ASP A 755 -45.99 -38.23 -7.39
CA ASP A 755 -44.82 -39.03 -7.73
C ASP A 755 -44.36 -38.80 -9.17
N LEU A 756 -45.18 -38.35 -10.12
CA LEU A 756 -44.74 -37.93 -11.47
C LEU A 756 -44.07 -36.56 -11.46
N VAL A 757 -44.55 -35.60 -10.68
CA VAL A 757 -43.83 -34.33 -10.46
C VAL A 757 -42.53 -34.58 -9.68
N ARG A 758 -42.54 -35.50 -8.71
CA ARG A 758 -41.34 -35.93 -7.99
C ARG A 758 -40.38 -36.69 -8.89
N LEU A 759 -40.83 -37.63 -9.72
CA LEU A 759 -40.01 -38.43 -10.63
C LEU A 759 -39.55 -37.65 -11.86
N SER A 760 -40.24 -36.59 -12.28
CA SER A 760 -39.73 -35.67 -13.32
C SER A 760 -38.75 -34.66 -12.73
N TYR A 761 -38.98 -34.17 -11.50
CA TYR A 761 -37.95 -33.42 -10.77
C TYR A 761 -36.72 -34.29 -10.50
N GLU A 762 -36.90 -35.53 -10.01
CA GLU A 762 -35.82 -36.49 -9.78
C GLU A 762 -35.17 -36.84 -11.12
N ASN A 763 -35.86 -37.29 -12.17
CA ASN A 763 -35.22 -37.63 -13.44
C ASN A 763 -34.47 -36.44 -14.10
N VAL A 764 -34.95 -35.19 -13.98
CA VAL A 764 -34.18 -34.02 -14.46
C VAL A 764 -33.07 -33.62 -13.48
N PHE A 765 -33.27 -33.76 -12.16
CA PHE A 765 -32.22 -33.60 -11.16
C PHE A 765 -31.14 -34.68 -11.26
N GLU A 766 -31.48 -35.89 -11.69
CA GLU A 766 -30.58 -37.03 -11.90
C GLU A 766 -29.89 -36.89 -13.27
N GLN A 767 -30.55 -36.38 -14.32
CA GLN A 767 -29.88 -36.00 -15.57
C GLN A 767 -28.91 -34.83 -15.38
N ILE A 768 -29.30 -33.83 -14.59
CA ILE A 768 -28.42 -32.72 -14.20
C ILE A 768 -27.34 -33.23 -13.26
N ARG A 769 -27.66 -34.03 -12.23
CA ARG A 769 -26.66 -34.63 -11.33
C ARG A 769 -25.68 -35.47 -12.12
N ASP A 770 -26.10 -36.29 -13.07
CA ASP A 770 -25.20 -37.22 -13.75
C ASP A 770 -24.32 -36.51 -14.79
N LYS A 771 -24.79 -35.40 -15.38
CA LYS A 771 -23.93 -34.45 -16.13
C LYS A 771 -22.99 -33.69 -15.20
N THR A 772 -23.52 -33.04 -14.17
CA THR A 772 -22.76 -32.33 -13.15
C THR A 772 -21.86 -33.27 -12.32
N LEU A 773 -22.06 -34.58 -12.35
CA LEU A 773 -21.16 -35.60 -11.79
C LEU A 773 -20.04 -35.93 -12.78
N HIS A 774 -20.34 -35.97 -14.08
CA HIS A 774 -19.34 -35.98 -15.14
C HIS A 774 -18.44 -34.74 -15.12
N GLU A 775 -19.00 -33.58 -14.72
CA GLU A 775 -18.30 -32.31 -14.50
C GLU A 775 -17.60 -32.25 -13.12
N LEU A 776 -18.20 -32.77 -12.05
CA LEU A 776 -17.62 -32.77 -10.68
C LEU A 776 -16.50 -33.79 -10.48
N LEU A 777 -16.43 -34.81 -11.33
CA LEU A 777 -15.20 -35.59 -11.51
C LEU A 777 -14.00 -34.70 -11.92
N ASN A 778 -14.25 -33.44 -12.31
CA ASN A 778 -13.28 -32.38 -12.57
C ASN A 778 -13.45 -31.11 -11.67
N LEU A 779 -13.72 -31.21 -10.34
CA LEU A 779 -13.30 -30.29 -9.20
C LEU A 779 -14.36 -30.01 -8.08
N SER A 780 -13.94 -29.97 -6.79
CA SER A 780 -14.66 -29.41 -5.59
C SER A 780 -13.77 -29.54 -4.32
N GLU A 781 -13.54 -28.68 -3.29
CA GLU A 781 -13.85 -27.31 -2.73
C GLU A 781 -12.47 -26.76 -2.14
N ASP A 782 -12.12 -25.55 -1.67
CA ASP A 782 -12.71 -24.28 -1.15
C ASP A 782 -11.67 -23.10 -1.23
N TYR A 783 -12.09 -21.83 -1.15
CA TYR A 783 -11.41 -20.73 -0.42
C TYR A 783 -12.32 -19.49 -0.24
N SER A 784 -12.10 -18.70 0.82
CA SER A 784 -13.07 -17.69 1.30
C SER A 784 -13.01 -16.28 0.64
N LEU A 785 -14.14 -15.91 0.02
CA LEU A 785 -14.76 -14.57 -0.08
C LEU A 785 -13.92 -13.32 0.25
N ASN A 786 -13.68 -12.47 -0.76
CA ASN A 786 -13.91 -11.02 -0.59
C ASN A 786 -14.21 -10.26 -1.90
N ASN A 787 -15.00 -9.19 -1.79
CA ASN A 787 -15.30 -8.13 -2.79
C ASN A 787 -15.97 -8.45 -4.16
N ASN A 788 -17.21 -7.97 -4.28
CA ASN A 788 -17.70 -7.09 -5.34
C ASN A 788 -17.78 -7.56 -6.83
N LYS A 789 -18.68 -8.52 -7.12
CA LYS A 789 -19.50 -8.51 -8.37
C LYS A 789 -20.78 -9.39 -8.28
N THR A 790 -21.49 -9.34 -7.16
CA THR A 790 -22.64 -10.23 -6.84
C THR A 790 -23.95 -9.93 -7.60
N THR A 791 -23.98 -8.88 -8.42
CA THR A 791 -25.21 -8.24 -8.94
C THR A 791 -26.07 -9.10 -9.86
N ASN A 792 -25.48 -10.04 -10.62
CA ASN A 792 -26.25 -10.86 -11.56
C ASN A 792 -26.80 -12.15 -10.93
N TRP A 793 -26.04 -12.81 -10.05
CA TRP A 793 -26.57 -13.96 -9.29
C TRP A 793 -27.71 -13.54 -8.38
N THR A 794 -27.71 -12.33 -7.79
CA THR A 794 -28.92 -11.86 -7.06
C THR A 794 -30.16 -11.79 -7.95
N THR A 795 -30.02 -11.49 -9.24
CA THR A 795 -31.14 -11.44 -10.19
C THR A 795 -31.63 -12.84 -10.53
N ILE A 796 -30.75 -13.73 -10.99
CA ILE A 796 -31.10 -15.13 -11.34
C ILE A 796 -31.64 -15.87 -10.11
N ARG A 797 -30.95 -15.75 -8.97
CA ARG A 797 -31.38 -16.30 -7.67
C ARG A 797 -32.72 -15.73 -7.22
N SER A 798 -32.99 -14.43 -7.38
CA SER A 798 -34.29 -13.86 -7.00
C SER A 798 -35.40 -14.30 -7.95
N SER A 799 -35.11 -14.53 -9.23
CA SER A 799 -36.05 -15.13 -10.19
C SER A 799 -36.37 -16.58 -9.80
N PHE A 800 -35.35 -17.39 -9.52
CA PHE A 800 -35.44 -18.78 -9.04
C PHE A 800 -36.21 -18.88 -7.70
N GLU A 801 -35.81 -18.09 -6.69
CA GLU A 801 -36.48 -18.03 -5.39
C GLU A 801 -37.90 -17.42 -5.48
N SER A 802 -38.20 -16.54 -6.44
CA SER A 802 -39.56 -16.03 -6.68
C SER A 802 -40.45 -17.12 -7.30
N SER A 803 -39.97 -17.74 -8.38
CA SER A 803 -40.74 -18.71 -9.16
C SER A 803 -40.98 -20.01 -8.40
N MET A 804 -39.94 -20.66 -7.87
CA MET A 804 -40.12 -21.89 -7.08
C MET A 804 -40.75 -21.63 -5.71
N ASN A 805 -40.14 -20.76 -4.90
CA ASN A 805 -40.39 -20.69 -3.44
C ASN A 805 -41.71 -19.98 -3.08
N LYS A 806 -42.28 -19.16 -3.98
CA LYS A 806 -43.55 -18.46 -3.77
C LYS A 806 -44.69 -18.83 -4.72
N SER A 807 -44.41 -19.35 -5.92
CA SER A 807 -45.46 -19.83 -6.84
C SER A 807 -45.65 -21.34 -6.71
N ILE A 808 -44.68 -22.16 -7.14
CA ILE A 808 -44.86 -23.61 -7.27
C ILE A 808 -45.06 -24.27 -5.90
N VAL A 809 -44.17 -24.03 -4.92
CA VAL A 809 -44.28 -24.63 -3.58
C VAL A 809 -45.59 -24.25 -2.90
N LYS A 810 -46.04 -22.99 -3.00
CA LYS A 810 -47.34 -22.56 -2.45
C LYS A 810 -48.53 -23.18 -3.17
N ARG A 811 -48.51 -23.30 -4.50
CA ARG A 811 -49.61 -23.94 -5.26
C ARG A 811 -49.75 -25.41 -4.89
N LEU A 812 -48.63 -26.13 -4.73
CA LEU A 812 -48.60 -27.51 -4.27
C LEU A 812 -49.08 -27.63 -2.80
N GLU A 813 -48.54 -26.82 -1.89
CA GLU A 813 -48.97 -26.82 -0.48
C GLU A 813 -50.47 -26.49 -0.31
N TYR A 814 -51.02 -25.62 -1.17
CA TYR A 814 -52.44 -25.24 -1.16
C TYR A 814 -53.36 -26.28 -1.81
N LYS A 815 -52.99 -26.86 -2.97
CA LYS A 815 -53.80 -27.93 -3.63
C LYS A 815 -53.75 -29.26 -2.88
N LEU A 816 -52.59 -29.66 -2.34
CA LEU A 816 -52.36 -31.02 -1.82
C LEU A 816 -52.65 -31.18 -0.32
N ASN A 817 -52.91 -30.10 0.41
CA ASN A 817 -53.28 -30.10 1.84
C ASN A 817 -52.37 -30.97 2.73
N TRP A 818 -51.05 -30.95 2.44
CA TRP A 818 -50.06 -31.77 3.14
C TRP A 818 -49.96 -31.43 4.62
N LYS A 819 -49.76 -32.44 5.47
CA LYS A 819 -49.40 -32.25 6.88
C LYS A 819 -48.07 -31.49 6.97
N GLU A 820 -48.00 -30.53 7.89
CA GLU A 820 -46.85 -29.64 8.10
C GLU A 820 -45.50 -30.38 8.23
N ARG A 821 -45.50 -31.58 8.83
CA ARG A 821 -44.32 -32.44 8.98
C ARG A 821 -43.77 -32.96 7.63
N THR A 822 -44.65 -33.21 6.66
CA THR A 822 -44.29 -33.57 5.28
C THR A 822 -43.75 -32.38 4.52
N GLN A 823 -44.40 -31.21 4.62
CA GLN A 823 -43.92 -29.95 4.05
C GLN A 823 -42.51 -29.61 4.56
N LYS A 824 -42.28 -29.74 5.88
CA LYS A 824 -40.95 -29.54 6.50
C LYS A 824 -39.91 -30.56 6.02
N ARG A 825 -40.25 -31.85 5.87
CA ARG A 825 -39.33 -32.86 5.30
C ARG A 825 -38.98 -32.55 3.84
N PHE A 826 -39.96 -32.24 2.99
CA PHE A 826 -39.75 -31.90 1.57
C PHE A 826 -38.88 -30.64 1.41
N ARG A 827 -39.20 -29.55 2.13
CA ARG A 827 -38.38 -28.33 2.16
C ARG A 827 -36.96 -28.58 2.67
N SER A 828 -36.77 -29.47 3.65
CA SER A 828 -35.45 -29.84 4.17
C SER A 828 -34.61 -30.59 3.13
N PHE A 829 -35.18 -31.62 2.49
CA PHE A 829 -34.54 -32.38 1.41
C PHE A 829 -34.12 -31.46 0.25
N PHE A 830 -35.06 -30.63 -0.23
CA PHE A 830 -34.80 -29.68 -1.30
C PHE A 830 -33.69 -28.67 -0.94
N ASN A 831 -33.72 -28.11 0.28
CA ASN A 831 -32.67 -27.22 0.75
C ASN A 831 -31.30 -27.93 0.89
N LYS A 832 -31.25 -29.20 1.32
CA LYS A 832 -29.98 -29.95 1.41
C LYS A 832 -29.37 -30.16 0.02
N LYS A 833 -30.15 -30.61 -0.97
CA LYS A 833 -29.69 -30.75 -2.36
C LYS A 833 -29.31 -29.41 -2.99
N LEU A 834 -30.08 -28.34 -2.74
CA LEU A 834 -29.76 -26.98 -3.21
C LEU A 834 -28.48 -26.42 -2.58
N ILE A 835 -28.13 -26.79 -1.34
CA ILE A 835 -26.85 -26.41 -0.70
C ILE A 835 -25.68 -27.18 -1.30
N GLN A 836 -25.82 -28.48 -1.57
CA GLN A 836 -24.78 -29.25 -2.28
C GLN A 836 -24.53 -28.65 -3.68
N PHE A 837 -25.58 -28.46 -4.49
CA PHE A 837 -25.47 -27.85 -5.83
C PHE A 837 -24.80 -26.47 -5.82
N LYS A 838 -25.09 -25.63 -4.80
CA LYS A 838 -24.46 -24.31 -4.64
C LYS A 838 -22.96 -24.34 -4.35
N ARG A 839 -22.45 -25.39 -3.70
CA ARG A 839 -21.01 -25.58 -3.49
C ARG A 839 -20.35 -25.99 -4.80
N CYS A 840 -20.83 -27.09 -5.38
CA CYS A 840 -20.41 -27.63 -6.67
C CYS A 840 -20.24 -26.52 -7.73
N TYR A 841 -21.31 -25.76 -7.97
CA TYR A 841 -21.30 -24.70 -8.98
C TYR A 841 -20.29 -23.58 -8.70
N HIS A 842 -20.09 -23.19 -7.43
CA HIS A 842 -19.18 -22.09 -7.10
C HIS A 842 -17.70 -22.46 -7.31
N ILE A 843 -17.35 -23.73 -7.18
CA ILE A 843 -15.97 -24.20 -7.35
C ILE A 843 -15.65 -24.35 -8.85
N VAL A 844 -16.61 -24.88 -9.62
CA VAL A 844 -16.59 -24.87 -11.09
C VAL A 844 -16.48 -23.44 -11.64
N GLU A 845 -17.24 -22.49 -11.08
CA GLU A 845 -17.12 -21.05 -11.40
C GLU A 845 -15.71 -20.50 -11.11
N LEU A 846 -15.12 -20.83 -9.96
CA LEU A 846 -13.77 -20.39 -9.60
C LEU A 846 -12.70 -20.95 -10.55
N ALA A 847 -12.83 -22.21 -10.95
CA ALA A 847 -11.89 -22.89 -11.84
C ALA A 847 -11.97 -22.40 -13.29
N PHE A 848 -13.18 -22.20 -13.82
CA PHE A 848 -13.40 -21.64 -15.17
C PHE A 848 -12.92 -20.19 -15.31
N ARG A 849 -12.72 -19.46 -14.20
CA ARG A 849 -12.10 -18.12 -14.17
C ARG A 849 -10.56 -18.16 -14.17
N SER A 850 -9.93 -19.32 -14.00
CA SER A 850 -8.46 -19.46 -13.85
C SER A 850 -7.79 -20.18 -15.02
N VAL A 851 -7.31 -19.38 -15.98
CA VAL A 851 -6.51 -19.77 -17.18
C VAL A 851 -5.08 -20.24 -16.83
N PHE A 852 -4.89 -20.73 -15.61
CA PHE A 852 -3.60 -20.94 -14.95
C PHE A 852 -3.58 -22.18 -14.04
N LEU A 853 -4.66 -22.97 -14.01
CA LEU A 853 -4.68 -24.27 -13.33
C LEU A 853 -4.14 -25.36 -14.27
N LYS A 854 -3.37 -26.28 -13.71
CA LYS A 854 -2.89 -27.49 -14.40
C LYS A 854 -3.72 -28.70 -13.98
N GLU A 855 -3.83 -29.67 -14.87
CA GLU A 855 -4.53 -30.96 -14.70
C GLU A 855 -4.25 -31.66 -13.36
N ASP A 856 -2.99 -31.69 -12.91
CA ASP A 856 -2.57 -32.24 -11.61
C ASP A 856 -3.39 -31.70 -10.42
N PHE A 857 -3.83 -30.42 -10.49
CA PHE A 857 -4.64 -29.80 -9.44
C PHE A 857 -6.08 -30.32 -9.43
N PHE A 858 -6.66 -30.58 -10.61
CA PHE A 858 -7.99 -31.19 -10.74
C PHE A 858 -7.97 -32.59 -10.11
N GLN A 859 -6.90 -33.36 -10.37
CA GLN A 859 -6.73 -34.73 -9.89
C GLN A 859 -6.38 -34.82 -8.39
N LEU A 860 -5.54 -33.91 -7.86
CA LEU A 860 -5.26 -33.82 -6.42
C LEU A 860 -6.50 -33.47 -5.58
N VAL A 861 -7.39 -32.63 -6.14
CA VAL A 861 -8.67 -32.27 -5.53
C VAL A 861 -9.64 -33.46 -5.53
N GLN A 862 -9.62 -34.28 -6.60
CA GLN A 862 -10.41 -35.51 -6.71
C GLN A 862 -10.11 -36.50 -5.56
N ASP A 863 -8.83 -36.87 -5.36
CA ASP A 863 -8.44 -37.89 -4.36
C ASP A 863 -8.82 -37.53 -2.91
N LYS A 864 -8.89 -36.23 -2.58
CA LYS A 864 -9.04 -35.78 -1.19
C LYS A 864 -10.47 -35.60 -0.68
N PHE A 865 -11.46 -35.51 -1.58
CA PHE A 865 -12.85 -35.27 -1.20
C PHE A 865 -13.69 -36.56 -1.04
N TYR A 866 -13.20 -37.70 -1.52
CA TYR A 866 -13.89 -38.99 -1.45
C TYR A 866 -13.48 -39.85 -0.24
N SER A 867 -12.62 -39.38 0.67
CA SER A 867 -12.32 -40.10 1.93
C SER A 867 -13.43 -40.01 2.98
N ASP A 868 -14.34 -39.05 2.85
CA ASP A 868 -15.37 -38.73 3.85
C ASP A 868 -16.72 -39.45 3.58
N GLU A 869 -16.68 -40.69 3.08
CA GLU A 869 -17.89 -41.55 3.01
C GLU A 869 -18.44 -41.90 4.41
N ASP A 870 -17.61 -41.79 5.47
CA ASP A 870 -17.94 -42.02 6.89
C ASP A 870 -19.06 -41.11 7.47
N LEU A 871 -19.67 -40.23 6.66
CA LEU A 871 -20.86 -39.43 7.02
C LEU A 871 -22.17 -39.88 6.33
N ILE A 872 -22.16 -41.02 5.63
CA ILE A 872 -23.37 -41.67 5.10
C ILE A 872 -23.75 -42.89 5.95
N ASP A 873 -24.24 -42.65 7.17
CA ASP A 873 -24.97 -43.67 7.94
C ASP A 873 -26.14 -43.08 8.78
N ASP A 874 -26.87 -43.94 9.48
CA ASP A 874 -27.95 -43.67 10.45
C ASP A 874 -29.27 -43.05 9.94
N ASN A 875 -29.42 -42.58 8.69
CA ASN A 875 -30.64 -41.86 8.28
C ASN A 875 -31.38 -42.27 6.99
N GLU A 876 -30.77 -42.95 6.00
CA GLU A 876 -31.55 -43.36 4.81
C GLU A 876 -32.43 -44.62 5.03
N ALA A 877 -32.11 -45.43 6.05
CA ALA A 877 -32.85 -46.66 6.38
C ALA A 877 -34.33 -46.44 6.77
N GLU A 878 -34.73 -45.27 7.26
CA GLU A 878 -36.16 -44.99 7.53
C GLU A 878 -36.96 -44.71 6.25
N MET A 879 -36.35 -44.14 5.20
CA MET A 879 -37.10 -43.52 4.10
C MET A 879 -37.68 -44.54 3.11
N THR A 880 -37.11 -45.74 3.04
CA THR A 880 -37.60 -46.86 2.20
C THR A 880 -38.76 -47.65 2.83
N THR A 881 -39.19 -47.33 4.06
CA THR A 881 -40.16 -48.14 4.82
C THR A 881 -41.61 -47.65 4.79
N LEU A 882 -41.98 -46.77 3.85
CA LEU A 882 -43.38 -46.43 3.55
C LEU A 882 -44.07 -47.53 2.72
N LYS A 883 -44.33 -48.68 3.35
CA LYS A 883 -45.23 -49.70 2.76
C LYS A 883 -46.64 -49.12 2.62
N PRO A 884 -47.35 -49.35 1.49
CA PRO A 884 -48.73 -48.90 1.34
C PRO A 884 -49.61 -49.58 2.39
N THR A 885 -50.39 -48.79 3.13
CA THR A 885 -51.33 -49.29 4.13
C THR A 885 -52.43 -50.08 3.45
N LYS A 886 -52.32 -51.42 3.49
CA LYS A 886 -53.35 -52.31 2.95
C LYS A 886 -54.72 -51.99 3.59
N VAL A 887 -55.74 -51.90 2.74
CA VAL A 887 -57.14 -51.79 3.14
C VAL A 887 -57.51 -52.94 4.08
N HIS A 888 -58.30 -52.65 5.11
CA HIS A 888 -58.85 -53.67 6.00
C HIS A 888 -59.76 -54.61 5.20
N ASP A 889 -59.37 -55.88 5.11
CA ASP A 889 -60.30 -56.97 4.80
C ASP A 889 -60.43 -57.89 6.02
N THR A 890 -61.56 -58.59 6.14
CA THR A 890 -62.00 -59.19 7.42
C THR A 890 -62.10 -60.71 7.37
N LYS A 891 -61.44 -61.41 8.32
CA LYS A 891 -62.05 -62.40 9.25
C LYS A 891 -61.05 -63.39 9.88
N LYS A 892 -61.47 -63.94 11.03
CA LYS A 892 -61.15 -65.26 11.62
C LYS A 892 -59.72 -65.57 12.10
N THR A 893 -59.50 -65.31 13.39
CA THR A 893 -59.26 -66.34 14.44
C THR A 893 -58.62 -67.69 14.06
N ALA A 894 -57.50 -68.05 14.71
CA ALA A 894 -57.43 -69.06 15.78
C ALA A 894 -55.97 -69.37 16.22
N GLY A 895 -55.80 -69.89 17.45
CA GLY A 895 -54.53 -70.42 17.99
C GLY A 895 -53.66 -69.37 18.70
N ASP A 896 -53.17 -69.52 19.95
CA ASP A 896 -52.35 -70.59 20.57
C ASP A 896 -50.93 -70.76 19.96
N LYS A 897 -49.84 -70.84 20.74
CA LYS A 897 -49.64 -70.57 22.19
C LYS A 897 -48.14 -70.52 22.52
N SER A 898 -47.75 -69.72 23.53
CA SER A 898 -46.56 -69.96 24.38
C SER A 898 -45.18 -69.93 23.66
N ASP A 899 -44.03 -69.96 24.34
CA ASP A 899 -43.68 -69.58 25.72
C ASP A 899 -42.18 -69.23 25.74
N ARG A 900 -41.73 -68.41 26.73
CA ARG A 900 -40.40 -68.50 27.40
C ARG A 900 -39.11 -68.29 26.56
N ARG A 901 -38.00 -67.79 27.12
CA ARG A 901 -37.74 -66.99 28.36
C ARG A 901 -36.28 -66.48 28.31
N ASP A 902 -35.94 -65.60 29.26
CA ASP A 902 -34.73 -65.62 30.11
C ASP A 902 -33.44 -66.31 29.62
N SER A 903 -32.23 -65.74 29.79
CA SER A 903 -31.86 -64.48 30.46
C SER A 903 -30.35 -64.25 30.51
N THR A 904 -29.93 -63.03 30.91
CA THR A 904 -28.71 -62.72 31.69
C THR A 904 -27.33 -62.95 31.01
N LYS A 905 -26.20 -62.34 31.44
CA LYS A 905 -25.92 -61.16 32.29
C LYS A 905 -24.48 -60.72 32.03
N SER A 906 -24.21 -59.41 32.20
CA SER A 906 -22.91 -58.87 32.69
C SER A 906 -21.68 -59.04 31.77
N SER A 907 -20.58 -58.27 31.92
CA SER A 907 -20.48 -56.88 32.40
C SER A 907 -19.09 -56.28 32.14
N SER A 908 -19.07 -54.95 32.07
CA SER A 908 -17.98 -54.07 32.49
C SER A 908 -16.78 -53.87 31.56
N LYS A 909 -16.39 -52.57 31.45
CA LYS A 909 -15.01 -52.03 31.54
C LYS A 909 -13.95 -52.68 30.62
N LYS A 910 -13.24 -51.91 29.79
CA LYS A 910 -12.51 -50.69 30.18
C LYS A 910 -11.99 -49.94 28.94
N LYS A 911 -11.71 -48.64 29.11
CA LYS A 911 -10.80 -47.79 28.32
C LYS A 911 -9.94 -48.50 27.25
N LYS A 912 -9.97 -47.96 26.03
CA LYS A 912 -8.94 -46.96 25.70
C LYS A 912 -9.63 -45.64 25.34
#